data_AF-A0A381Z726-F1
#
_entry.id   AF-A0A381Z726-F1
#
_cell.length_a   1.000
_cell.length_b   1.000
_cell.length_c   1.000
_cell.angle_alpha   90.00
_cell.angle_beta   90.00
_cell.angle_gamma   90.00
#
_symmetry.space_group_name_H-M   'P 1'
#
loop_
_entity.id
_entity.type
_entity.pdbx_description
1 polymer ?
#
loop_
_entity_poly.entity_id
_entity_poly.type
_entity_poly.pdbx_seq_one_letter_code
_entity_poly.pdbx_strand_id
1 'polypeptide(L)'
;MGRAVTVVASTSSRPGIVRFEINRCLTGMGHERYQAGDEILGKRPVDDLARYLFDLGGIDFVGVFSNVITVQSTGEAPDVDRIVDVIANLHLHYREGTEASNNEILSVPPTTANRRVYLGDLTNTGNGIMALTFPLGTSYVAAYAKQELGDRFDFRLFKFPEALGQAMKSDPPKVLALSNYSWNLELSYKLSALAKKHDPSLVVVFGGPNFPVISDEKLTFLKQRPAVDFYVELEGEVGFVDLLLKLEASEFDVDAFKQTKEPVGNCSYLSGGELIDGGIERIADVNMIPSPYLTGLMDEFFELPLSPMLETTRGCPFTCTFCVEGRPTYSRVKSFHIDRVQEELRYMAERVNGVNELTIADSNFGMNKWDLATAEAIAGVQSEFQWPTLVNASTGKNRQERVIETVAVLNGAWVAGSAVQSSDSDVLDNVKRSNISLDAYSDLMDSMNSLGKDALTYSEIILGLPGDSKDKHFDSLRYAVDSQVNRVHMYEATLLTGTDMDSQETRDKFGLVTKFRLIPGGVGSYDFAGEKLHVAEIEEIIVGSDSMTFEEYLSCRKMNLLIETFVNNGLCDEVFAAMRTMGLSVFELLAVLHRHDELYSEKFQNNLTRFLDANCAKLFDSREEAEESVLGCENFDRYLTGDLGNNELLEHKARLYSDL
;
A
#
# COMPACT_ATOMS: atom_id res chain seq x y z
N MET A 1 17.92 30.29 -8.05
CA MET A 1 19.29 29.95 -7.59
C MET A 1 19.46 28.46 -7.75
N GLY A 2 20.48 27.99 -8.47
CA GLY A 2 20.66 26.56 -8.74
C GLY A 2 21.10 25.83 -7.47
N ARG A 3 20.35 24.80 -7.04
CA ARG A 3 20.83 23.86 -6.02
C ARG A 3 22.05 23.09 -6.56
N ALA A 4 22.92 22.56 -5.71
CA ALA A 4 23.93 21.61 -6.14
C ALA A 4 23.27 20.31 -6.65
N VAL A 5 23.93 19.59 -7.56
CA VAL A 5 23.49 18.26 -7.98
C VAL A 5 23.92 17.25 -6.92
N THR A 6 23.00 16.44 -6.41
CA THR A 6 23.36 15.30 -5.54
C THR A 6 23.89 14.18 -6.42
N VAL A 7 25.05 13.61 -6.07
CA VAL A 7 25.73 12.59 -6.88
C VAL A 7 26.01 11.36 -6.02
N VAL A 8 25.59 10.18 -6.48
CA VAL A 8 25.90 8.88 -5.87
C VAL A 8 26.76 8.08 -6.83
N ALA A 9 28.00 7.78 -6.44
CA ALA A 9 28.91 6.95 -7.22
C ALA A 9 28.72 5.45 -6.90
N SER A 10 28.70 4.61 -7.94
CA SER A 10 28.70 3.15 -7.86
C SER A 10 29.74 2.58 -8.82
N THR A 11 30.58 1.67 -8.32
CA THR A 11 31.59 1.00 -9.14
C THR A 11 30.95 -0.17 -9.89
N SER A 12 31.22 -0.30 -11.19
CA SER A 12 30.77 -1.44 -11.97
C SER A 12 31.63 -2.69 -11.68
N SER A 13 31.10 -3.88 -11.97
CA SER A 13 31.87 -5.14 -11.96
C SER A 13 32.97 -5.20 -13.03
N ARG A 14 32.97 -4.27 -13.99
CA ARG A 14 34.02 -4.12 -15.00
C ARG A 14 35.06 -3.07 -14.55
N PRO A 15 36.35 -3.42 -14.43
CA PRO A 15 37.40 -2.48 -14.08
C PRO A 15 37.44 -1.27 -15.02
N GLY A 16 37.62 -0.07 -14.46
CA GLY A 16 37.69 1.18 -15.23
C GLY A 16 36.34 1.82 -15.55
N ILE A 17 35.21 1.24 -15.13
CA ILE A 17 33.87 1.82 -15.32
C ILE A 17 33.26 2.22 -13.97
N VAL A 18 32.89 3.50 -13.85
CA VAL A 18 32.19 4.06 -12.69
C VAL A 18 30.87 4.68 -13.16
N ARG A 19 29.80 4.44 -12.42
CA ARG A 19 28.48 5.02 -12.67
C ARG A 19 28.15 6.02 -11.59
N PHE A 20 27.56 7.13 -11.99
CA PHE A 20 27.12 8.20 -11.11
C PHE A 20 25.64 8.42 -11.35
N GLU A 21 24.85 8.32 -10.30
CA GLU A 21 23.44 8.60 -10.33
C GLU A 21 23.18 9.95 -9.68
N ILE A 22 22.38 10.78 -10.33
CA ILE A 22 22.12 12.15 -9.88
C ILE A 22 20.63 12.41 -9.68
N ASN A 23 20.32 13.42 -8.88
CA ASN A 23 18.94 13.88 -8.66
C ASN A 23 18.42 14.79 -9.80
N ARG A 24 18.94 14.63 -11.02
CA ARG A 24 18.54 15.43 -12.20
C ARG A 24 18.57 14.60 -13.47
N CYS A 25 17.54 14.75 -14.30
CA CYS A 25 17.53 14.20 -15.64
C CYS A 25 18.27 15.14 -16.61
N LEU A 26 19.33 14.66 -17.27
CA LEU A 26 20.12 15.45 -18.22
C LEU A 26 19.74 15.21 -19.69
N THR A 27 19.12 14.06 -20.00
CA THR A 27 18.90 13.61 -21.38
C THR A 27 17.46 13.15 -21.67
N GLY A 28 16.54 13.20 -20.70
CA GLY A 28 15.21 12.63 -20.84
C GLY A 28 15.26 11.12 -21.07
N MET A 29 14.62 10.64 -22.13
CA MET A 29 14.70 9.24 -22.58
C MET A 29 15.82 8.98 -23.63
N GLY A 30 16.67 9.97 -23.91
CA GLY A 30 17.76 9.85 -24.87
C GLY A 30 19.01 9.20 -24.28
N HIS A 31 19.76 8.47 -25.11
CA HIS A 31 21.11 8.00 -24.77
C HIS A 31 22.14 8.90 -25.46
N GLU A 32 22.89 9.67 -24.68
CA GLU A 32 24.02 10.47 -25.18
C GLU A 32 25.33 9.73 -24.90
N ARG A 33 26.25 9.77 -25.87
CA ARG A 33 27.50 9.02 -25.83
C ARG A 33 28.61 9.87 -26.42
N TYR A 34 29.70 10.05 -25.68
CA TYR A 34 30.84 10.85 -26.06
C TYR A 34 32.12 10.04 -25.91
N GLN A 35 33.05 10.17 -26.86
CA GLN A 35 34.38 9.57 -26.83
C GLN A 35 35.44 10.66 -26.69
N ALA A 36 36.53 10.35 -25.99
CA ALA A 36 37.65 11.27 -25.87
C ALA A 36 38.28 11.54 -27.25
N GLY A 37 38.47 12.83 -27.57
CA GLY A 37 39.04 13.29 -28.84
C GLY A 37 38.00 13.64 -29.92
N ASP A 38 36.73 13.32 -29.73
CA ASP A 38 35.65 13.77 -30.61
C ASP A 38 35.30 15.25 -30.35
N GLU A 39 34.94 15.99 -31.40
CA GLU A 39 34.49 17.38 -31.27
C GLU A 39 33.03 17.44 -30.75
N ILE A 40 32.84 17.96 -29.52
CA ILE A 40 31.52 18.10 -28.89
C ILE A 40 30.93 19.48 -29.22
N LEU A 41 30.15 19.56 -30.30
CA LEU A 41 29.57 20.81 -30.81
C LEU A 41 28.30 21.29 -30.06
N GLY A 42 27.69 20.41 -29.27
CA GLY A 42 26.45 20.69 -28.53
C GLY A 42 26.63 21.66 -27.36
N LYS A 43 25.53 22.33 -26.98
CA LYS A 43 25.47 23.33 -25.88
C LYS A 43 24.44 22.97 -24.80
N ARG A 44 23.99 21.72 -24.74
CA ARG A 44 23.09 21.25 -23.69
C ARG A 44 23.91 20.92 -22.43
N PRO A 45 23.27 20.84 -21.25
CA PRO A 45 23.97 20.50 -20.01
C PRO A 45 24.76 19.20 -20.06
N VAL A 46 24.26 18.20 -20.78
CA VAL A 46 24.96 16.93 -21.01
C VAL A 46 26.22 17.09 -21.87
N ASP A 47 26.20 18.02 -22.84
CA ASP A 47 27.36 18.32 -23.70
C ASP A 47 28.44 19.08 -22.92
N ASP A 48 28.04 20.01 -22.04
CA ASP A 48 28.93 20.72 -21.12
C ASP A 48 29.57 19.76 -20.10
N LEU A 49 28.76 18.87 -19.52
CA LEU A 49 29.23 17.85 -18.59
C LEU A 49 30.29 16.95 -19.23
N ALA A 50 30.04 16.46 -20.44
CA ALA A 50 30.99 15.62 -21.15
C ALA A 50 32.34 16.33 -21.36
N ARG A 51 32.33 17.62 -21.74
CA ARG A 51 33.55 18.43 -21.87
C ARG A 51 34.30 18.54 -20.54
N TYR A 52 33.62 18.91 -19.45
CA TYR A 52 34.27 19.05 -18.15
C TYR A 52 34.86 17.75 -17.63
N LEU A 53 34.18 16.62 -17.89
CA LEU A 53 34.71 15.31 -17.52
C LEU A 53 35.95 14.94 -18.34
N PHE A 54 35.97 15.18 -19.66
CA PHE A 54 37.18 14.93 -20.45
C PHE A 54 38.36 15.84 -20.06
N ASP A 55 38.10 17.08 -19.64
CA ASP A 55 39.13 18.02 -19.17
C ASP A 55 39.83 17.55 -17.88
N LEU A 56 39.25 16.63 -17.11
CA LEU A 56 39.91 16.02 -15.93
C LEU A 56 41.11 15.16 -16.33
N GLY A 57 41.13 14.66 -17.58
CA GLY A 57 42.12 13.72 -18.10
C GLY A 57 41.89 12.28 -17.64
N GLY A 58 42.34 11.31 -18.43
CA GLY A 58 42.23 9.88 -18.08
C GLY A 58 40.82 9.30 -18.16
N ILE A 59 39.91 9.94 -18.92
CA ILE A 59 38.56 9.45 -19.21
C ILE A 59 38.46 9.27 -20.72
N ASP A 60 38.08 8.08 -21.17
CA ASP A 60 37.97 7.75 -22.60
C ASP A 60 36.53 7.83 -23.11
N PHE A 61 35.56 7.63 -22.22
CA PHE A 61 34.16 7.59 -22.60
C PHE A 61 33.24 8.13 -21.51
N VAL A 62 32.23 8.88 -21.93
CA VAL A 62 31.12 9.37 -21.10
C VAL A 62 29.81 8.99 -21.77
N GLY A 63 28.97 8.21 -21.09
CA GLY A 63 27.61 7.88 -21.50
C GLY A 63 26.61 8.46 -20.52
N VAL A 64 25.53 9.09 -21.00
CA VAL A 64 24.49 9.65 -20.14
C VAL A 64 23.12 9.16 -20.60
N PHE A 65 22.33 8.63 -19.67
CA PHE A 65 20.95 8.23 -19.89
C PHE A 65 20.09 8.67 -18.71
N SER A 66 19.08 9.48 -18.98
CA SER A 66 18.28 10.17 -17.98
C SER A 66 19.17 10.86 -16.93
N ASN A 67 19.24 10.29 -15.71
CA ASN A 67 19.97 10.77 -14.55
C ASN A 67 21.20 9.90 -14.19
N VAL A 68 21.60 8.98 -15.08
CA VAL A 68 22.74 8.09 -14.89
C VAL A 68 23.87 8.49 -15.83
N ILE A 69 25.05 8.74 -15.27
CA ILE A 69 26.29 9.06 -15.97
C ILE A 69 27.23 7.86 -15.83
N THR A 70 27.70 7.32 -16.93
CA THR A 70 28.70 6.24 -16.98
C THR A 70 30.01 6.82 -17.50
N VAL A 71 31.06 6.73 -16.69
CA VAL A 71 32.41 7.14 -17.05
C VAL A 71 33.28 5.90 -17.19
N GLN A 72 34.07 5.86 -18.26
CA GLN A 72 35.01 4.77 -18.51
C GLN A 72 36.43 5.30 -18.79
N SER A 73 37.41 4.62 -18.22
CA SER A 73 38.85 4.83 -18.41
C SER A 73 39.55 3.52 -18.78
N THR A 74 40.52 3.59 -19.71
CA THR A 74 41.40 2.52 -20.14
C THR A 74 42.82 2.79 -19.64
N GLY A 75 43.09 2.39 -18.39
CA GLY A 75 44.41 2.49 -17.81
C GLY A 75 44.36 2.57 -16.29
N GLU A 76 44.14 3.76 -15.76
CA GLU A 76 44.00 4.04 -14.32
C GLU A 76 42.53 4.20 -13.94
N ALA A 77 42.17 3.83 -12.70
CA ALA A 77 40.80 3.98 -12.21
C ALA A 77 40.41 5.47 -12.17
N PRO A 78 39.17 5.84 -12.58
CA PRO A 78 38.73 7.23 -12.55
C PRO A 78 38.77 7.80 -11.14
N ASP A 79 39.25 9.04 -10.97
CA ASP A 79 39.22 9.76 -9.70
C ASP A 79 37.77 10.14 -9.36
N VAL A 80 37.13 9.32 -8.54
CA VAL A 80 35.70 9.40 -8.21
C VAL A 80 35.36 10.74 -7.57
N ASP A 81 36.20 11.25 -6.67
CA ASP A 81 35.93 12.47 -5.92
C ASP A 81 35.96 13.71 -6.84
N ARG A 82 36.95 13.77 -7.75
CA ARG A 82 37.02 14.86 -8.74
C ARG A 82 35.86 14.82 -9.73
N ILE A 83 35.41 13.64 -10.11
CA ILE A 83 34.26 13.46 -11.00
C ILE A 83 32.96 13.88 -10.29
N VAL A 84 32.78 13.49 -9.03
CA VAL A 84 31.66 13.93 -8.19
C VAL A 84 31.64 15.45 -8.08
N ASP A 85 32.78 16.10 -7.85
CA ASP A 85 32.87 17.56 -7.77
C ASP A 85 32.43 18.23 -9.08
N VAL A 86 32.86 17.72 -10.24
CA VAL A 86 32.45 18.26 -11.54
C VAL A 86 30.94 18.11 -11.75
N ILE A 87 30.38 16.93 -11.44
CA ILE A 87 28.95 16.67 -11.60
C ILE A 87 28.11 17.51 -10.64
N ALA A 88 28.52 17.61 -9.36
CA ALA A 88 27.83 18.35 -8.32
C ALA A 88 27.71 19.85 -8.64
N ASN A 89 28.72 20.39 -9.31
CA ASN A 89 28.84 21.81 -9.65
C ASN A 89 28.34 22.15 -11.08
N LEU A 90 27.80 21.18 -11.82
CA LEU A 90 27.30 21.39 -13.18
C LEU A 90 26.20 22.49 -13.21
N HIS A 91 26.52 23.63 -13.82
CA HIS A 91 25.68 24.83 -13.96
C HIS A 91 25.29 25.57 -12.67
N LEU A 92 26.21 25.67 -11.70
CA LEU A 92 26.10 26.69 -10.65
C LEU A 92 26.40 28.09 -11.24
N HIS A 93 25.37 28.79 -11.74
CA HIS A 93 25.50 30.20 -12.12
C HIS A 93 25.11 31.12 -10.96
N TYR A 94 26.10 31.81 -10.37
CA TYR A 94 25.86 33.11 -9.74
C TYR A 94 25.93 34.20 -10.84
N ARG A 95 25.02 35.17 -10.82
CA ARG A 95 25.15 36.36 -11.69
C ARG A 95 26.26 37.25 -11.13
N GLU A 96 27.17 37.72 -11.99
CA GLU A 96 28.12 38.78 -11.63
C GLU A 96 27.34 40.03 -11.18
N GLY A 97 27.66 40.55 -9.98
CA GLY A 97 27.04 41.75 -9.41
C GLY A 97 25.88 41.52 -8.45
N THR A 98 25.49 40.28 -8.15
CA THR A 98 24.65 39.98 -6.97
C THR A 98 25.55 39.71 -5.77
N GLU A 99 25.66 40.70 -4.86
CA GLU A 99 26.13 40.42 -3.50
C GLU A 99 25.21 39.35 -2.89
N ALA A 100 25.83 38.34 -2.26
CA ALA A 100 25.10 37.32 -1.54
C ALA A 100 24.17 38.03 -0.55
N SER A 101 22.85 37.86 -0.72
CA SER A 101 21.93 38.24 0.33
C SER A 101 22.34 37.43 1.56
N ASN A 102 22.86 38.12 2.57
CA ASN A 102 22.86 37.66 3.95
C ASN A 102 21.40 37.57 4.45
N ASN A 103 20.57 36.81 3.73
CA ASN A 103 19.37 36.25 4.28
C ASN A 103 19.84 35.03 5.03
N GLU A 104 20.01 35.25 6.34
CA GLU A 104 19.69 34.29 7.37
C GLU A 104 20.16 32.88 6.98
N ILE A 105 21.39 32.58 7.41
CA ILE A 105 21.52 31.41 8.27
C ILE A 105 20.28 31.48 9.16
N LEU A 106 19.25 30.70 8.83
CA LEU A 106 18.29 30.24 9.82
C LEU A 106 19.24 29.74 10.89
N SER A 107 19.43 30.55 11.92
CA SER A 107 19.99 30.10 13.17
C SER A 107 19.19 28.85 13.42
N VAL A 108 19.83 27.69 13.31
CA VAL A 108 19.29 26.47 13.87
C VAL A 108 18.86 26.93 15.26
N PRO A 109 17.54 27.02 15.54
CA PRO A 109 17.10 27.41 16.86
C PRO A 109 17.78 26.43 17.82
N PRO A 110 18.13 26.85 19.04
CA PRO A 110 18.94 26.03 19.94
C PRO A 110 18.39 24.59 19.95
N THR A 111 19.15 23.67 19.34
CA THR A 111 18.88 22.25 19.10
C THR A 111 17.50 21.72 19.53
N THR A 112 16.55 21.62 18.60
CA THR A 112 15.45 20.61 18.65
C THR A 112 15.95 19.19 18.39
N ALA A 113 17.26 19.01 18.17
CA ALA A 113 17.90 17.72 17.86
C ALA A 113 17.53 16.57 18.81
N ASN A 114 17.08 16.87 20.04
CA ASN A 114 16.67 15.86 21.02
C ASN A 114 15.16 15.53 21.02
N ARG A 115 14.37 16.04 20.06
CA ARG A 115 12.90 15.89 20.00
C ARG A 115 12.37 15.61 18.59
N ARG A 116 13.18 14.92 17.79
CA ARG A 116 12.79 14.50 16.44
C ARG A 116 11.86 13.30 16.49
N VAL A 117 10.83 13.33 15.66
CA VAL A 117 9.80 12.30 15.56
C VAL A 117 9.73 11.84 14.11
N TYR A 118 10.08 10.59 13.87
CA TYR A 118 9.89 9.95 12.57
C TYR A 118 8.59 9.19 12.61
N LEU A 119 7.71 9.47 11.65
CA LEU A 119 6.52 8.67 11.44
C LEU A 119 6.60 7.94 10.10
N GLY A 120 6.17 6.69 10.05
CA GLY A 120 6.26 5.88 8.84
C GLY A 120 5.00 5.07 8.56
N ASP A 121 4.62 5.01 7.29
CA ASP A 121 3.72 3.99 6.74
C ASP A 121 4.51 3.10 5.79
N LEU A 122 5.28 2.19 6.37
CA LEU A 122 6.27 1.43 5.63
C LEU A 122 5.61 0.45 4.67
N THR A 123 6.17 0.32 3.48
CA THR A 123 5.78 -0.67 2.49
C THR A 123 6.97 -1.53 2.08
N ASN A 124 6.70 -2.80 1.78
CA ASN A 124 7.73 -3.69 1.25
C ASN A 124 8.11 -3.29 -0.18
N THR A 125 9.42 -3.26 -0.46
CA THR A 125 10.03 -2.90 -1.75
C THR A 125 10.86 -4.04 -2.35
N GLY A 126 10.89 -5.21 -1.70
CA GLY A 126 11.73 -6.34 -2.11
C GLY A 126 11.34 -6.97 -3.45
N ASN A 127 10.04 -7.07 -3.74
CA ASN A 127 9.50 -7.57 -5.01
C ASN A 127 8.50 -6.54 -5.57
N GLY A 128 9.04 -5.43 -6.08
CA GLY A 128 8.25 -4.25 -6.41
C GLY A 128 7.75 -3.51 -5.17
N ILE A 129 6.95 -2.45 -5.37
CA ILE A 129 6.35 -1.69 -4.26
C ILE A 129 4.99 -2.29 -3.97
N MET A 130 4.83 -2.88 -2.79
CA MET A 130 3.62 -3.61 -2.42
C MET A 130 2.41 -2.67 -2.20
N ALA A 131 2.61 -1.48 -1.62
CA ALA A 131 1.57 -0.46 -1.43
C ALA A 131 1.99 0.88 -2.06
N LEU A 132 1.54 1.12 -3.29
CA LEU A 132 1.86 2.26 -4.14
C LEU A 132 1.05 3.52 -3.81
N THR A 133 0.92 3.86 -2.53
CA THR A 133 0.09 5.01 -2.10
C THR A 133 0.79 5.91 -1.09
N PHE A 134 0.36 7.17 -1.05
CA PHE A 134 0.83 8.15 -0.05
C PHE A 134 0.51 7.68 1.38
N PRO A 135 1.33 8.04 2.39
CA PRO A 135 1.15 7.61 3.78
C PRO A 135 0.05 8.42 4.51
N LEU A 136 -1.18 8.43 3.98
CA LEU A 136 -2.22 9.40 4.36
C LEU A 136 -2.57 9.36 5.86
N GLY A 137 -2.86 8.18 6.43
CA GLY A 137 -3.24 8.07 7.84
C GLY A 137 -2.18 8.62 8.79
N THR A 138 -0.92 8.22 8.59
CA THR A 138 0.23 8.71 9.36
C THR A 138 0.47 10.20 9.16
N SER A 139 0.20 10.72 7.95
CA SER A 139 0.31 12.15 7.66
C SER A 139 -0.72 13.01 8.41
N TYR A 140 -1.94 12.51 8.64
CA TYR A 140 -2.93 13.20 9.49
C TYR A 140 -2.48 13.31 10.93
N VAL A 141 -1.93 12.23 11.48
CA VAL A 141 -1.36 12.23 12.84
C VAL A 141 -0.21 13.24 12.94
N ALA A 142 0.70 13.26 11.97
CA ALA A 142 1.80 14.21 11.94
C ALA A 142 1.32 15.66 11.78
N ALA A 143 0.35 15.91 10.90
CA ALA A 143 -0.20 17.25 10.65
C ALA A 143 -0.89 17.80 11.90
N TYR A 144 -1.72 16.98 12.56
CA TYR A 144 -2.36 17.36 13.81
C TYR A 144 -1.35 17.60 14.93
N ALA A 145 -0.35 16.72 15.09
CA ALA A 145 0.70 16.91 16.08
C ALA A 145 1.52 18.19 15.83
N LYS A 146 1.81 18.51 14.57
CA LYS A 146 2.48 19.77 14.20
C LYS A 146 1.63 21.00 14.51
N GLN A 147 0.32 20.94 14.31
CA GLN A 147 -0.60 22.02 14.68
C GLN A 147 -0.60 22.28 16.19
N GLU A 148 -0.69 21.22 17.01
CA GLU A 148 -0.82 21.34 18.46
C GLU A 148 0.51 21.60 19.17
N LEU A 149 1.61 21.08 18.64
CA LEU A 149 2.92 21.13 19.29
C LEU A 149 3.89 22.13 18.64
N GLY A 150 3.61 22.60 17.43
CA GLY A 150 4.46 23.55 16.70
C GLY A 150 5.91 23.08 16.60
N ASP A 151 6.85 24.01 16.81
CA ASP A 151 8.29 23.74 16.72
C ASP A 151 8.87 23.01 17.96
N ARG A 152 8.02 22.55 18.90
CA ARG A 152 8.48 21.74 20.05
C ARG A 152 9.06 20.39 19.61
N PHE A 153 8.60 19.88 18.47
CA PHE A 153 8.99 18.62 17.86
C PHE A 153 9.24 18.81 16.36
N ASP A 154 10.19 18.05 15.84
CA ASP A 154 10.51 18.00 14.40
C ASP A 154 9.94 16.71 13.80
N PHE A 155 8.90 16.83 12.98
CA PHE A 155 8.18 15.70 12.40
C PHE A 155 8.63 15.42 10.96
N ARG A 156 9.00 14.18 10.67
CA ARG A 156 9.31 13.71 9.31
C ARG A 156 8.56 12.43 8.98
N LEU A 157 8.03 12.34 7.76
CA LEU A 157 7.26 11.20 7.26
C LEU A 157 8.15 10.28 6.43
N PHE A 158 7.82 8.98 6.41
CA PHE A 158 8.52 7.99 5.61
C PHE A 158 7.56 6.96 5.01
N LYS A 159 7.81 6.53 3.78
CA LYS A 159 7.11 5.42 3.11
C LYS A 159 8.04 4.22 2.88
N PHE A 160 9.29 4.48 2.49
CA PHE A 160 10.23 3.41 2.13
C PHE A 160 11.20 3.09 3.28
N PRO A 161 11.41 1.80 3.60
CA PRO A 161 12.28 1.39 4.70
C PRO A 161 13.73 1.80 4.48
N GLU A 162 14.22 1.88 3.24
CA GLU A 162 15.57 2.34 2.91
C GLU A 162 15.78 3.82 3.24
N ALA A 163 14.79 4.66 2.89
CA ALA A 163 14.84 6.09 3.20
C ALA A 163 14.79 6.33 4.71
N LEU A 164 13.94 5.59 5.44
CA LEU A 164 13.89 5.63 6.89
C LEU A 164 15.21 5.17 7.51
N GLY A 165 15.75 4.03 7.07
CA GLY A 165 17.01 3.49 7.58
C GLY A 165 18.18 4.46 7.39
N GLN A 166 18.27 5.08 6.21
CA GLN A 166 19.28 6.10 5.94
C GLN A 166 19.09 7.34 6.82
N ALA A 167 17.86 7.81 6.99
CA ALA A 167 17.57 8.97 7.84
C ALA A 167 17.92 8.69 9.30
N MET A 168 17.55 7.53 9.85
CA MET A 168 17.87 7.13 11.22
C MET A 168 19.39 7.01 11.45
N LYS A 169 20.14 6.55 10.43
CA LYS A 169 21.60 6.49 10.48
C LYS A 169 22.25 7.87 10.48
N SER A 170 21.77 8.78 9.63
CA SER A 170 22.35 10.13 9.50
C SER A 170 21.95 11.06 10.64
N ASP A 171 20.71 10.91 11.12
CA ASP A 171 20.05 11.88 11.97
C ASP A 171 18.96 11.18 12.78
N PRO A 172 19.32 10.49 13.88
CA PRO A 172 18.43 9.60 14.60
C PRO A 172 17.25 10.34 15.22
N PRO A 173 16.04 9.72 15.25
CA PRO A 173 14.89 10.29 15.93
C PRO A 173 14.90 9.97 17.43
N LYS A 174 14.19 10.77 18.22
CA LYS A 174 13.87 10.45 19.63
C LYS A 174 12.65 9.52 19.73
N VAL A 175 11.71 9.66 18.80
CA VAL A 175 10.51 8.83 18.69
C VAL A 175 10.37 8.29 17.27
N LEU A 176 10.18 6.98 17.14
CA LEU A 176 9.81 6.31 15.89
C LEU A 176 8.37 5.82 16.01
N ALA A 177 7.46 6.41 15.22
CA ALA A 177 6.05 6.05 15.19
C ALA A 177 5.69 5.35 13.87
N LEU A 178 5.26 4.09 13.89
CA LEU A 178 4.99 3.33 12.66
C LEU A 178 3.52 2.91 12.58
N SER A 179 2.89 3.15 11.43
CA SER A 179 1.57 2.56 11.16
C SER A 179 1.69 1.07 10.89
N ASN A 180 0.80 0.31 11.51
CA ASN A 180 0.77 -1.13 11.54
C ASN A 180 -0.52 -1.62 10.86
N TYR A 181 -0.32 -2.21 9.70
CA TYR A 181 -1.29 -2.91 8.87
C TYR A 181 -0.88 -4.39 8.79
N SER A 182 -1.79 -5.25 8.33
CA SER A 182 -1.51 -6.69 8.21
C SER A 182 -0.36 -7.02 7.26
N TRP A 183 0.01 -6.08 6.39
CA TRP A 183 1.05 -6.24 5.37
C TRP A 183 2.37 -5.52 5.69
N ASN A 184 2.53 -4.89 6.86
CA ASN A 184 3.79 -4.23 7.22
C ASN A 184 4.20 -4.40 8.70
N LEU A 185 3.57 -5.35 9.40
CA LEU A 185 3.81 -5.59 10.82
C LEU A 185 5.25 -6.08 11.04
N GLU A 186 5.66 -7.11 10.31
CA GLU A 186 6.99 -7.71 10.49
C GLU A 186 8.09 -6.77 10.03
N LEU A 187 7.86 -6.03 8.94
CA LEU A 187 8.76 -4.96 8.47
C LEU A 187 9.01 -3.93 9.57
N SER A 188 7.93 -3.35 10.09
CA SER A 188 7.98 -2.29 11.09
C SER A 188 8.59 -2.79 12.39
N TYR A 189 8.20 -3.98 12.84
CA TYR A 189 8.64 -4.54 14.11
C TYR A 189 10.12 -4.91 14.09
N LYS A 190 10.57 -5.64 13.08
CA LYS A 190 11.97 -6.08 12.98
C LYS A 190 12.92 -4.88 12.80
N LEU A 191 12.51 -3.86 12.03
CA LEU A 191 13.26 -2.60 11.93
C LEU A 191 13.35 -1.89 13.28
N SER A 192 12.23 -1.77 14.01
CA SER A 192 12.19 -1.11 15.32
C SER A 192 13.04 -1.85 16.37
N ALA A 193 13.00 -3.18 16.38
CA ALA A 193 13.81 -4.00 17.27
C ALA A 193 15.30 -3.83 17.01
N LEU A 194 15.71 -3.79 15.73
CA LEU A 194 17.08 -3.53 15.34
C LEU A 194 17.50 -2.10 15.69
N ALA A 195 16.65 -1.10 15.43
CA ALA A 195 16.90 0.28 15.82
C ALA A 195 17.15 0.43 17.33
N LYS A 196 16.34 -0.23 18.17
CA LYS A 196 16.53 -0.23 19.63
C LYS A 196 17.79 -0.94 20.11
N LYS A 197 18.30 -1.91 19.35
CA LYS A 197 19.61 -2.53 19.63
C LYS A 197 20.74 -1.51 19.46
N HIS A 198 20.62 -0.58 18.52
CA HIS A 198 21.58 0.51 18.31
C HIS A 198 21.38 1.68 19.26
N ASP A 199 20.13 2.07 19.52
CA ASP A 199 19.76 3.10 20.49
C ASP A 199 18.64 2.62 21.42
N PRO A 200 19.00 2.10 22.61
CA PRO A 200 18.01 1.66 23.60
C PRO A 200 17.10 2.79 24.13
N SER A 201 17.45 4.06 23.90
CA SER A 201 16.68 5.22 24.34
C SER A 201 15.62 5.69 23.32
N LEU A 202 15.57 5.04 22.15
CA LEU A 202 14.56 5.28 21.12
C LEU A 202 13.18 4.86 21.64
N VAL A 203 12.23 5.78 21.63
CA VAL A 203 10.83 5.46 21.91
C VAL A 203 10.18 4.93 20.64
N VAL A 204 9.57 3.75 20.71
CA VAL A 204 8.88 3.13 19.56
C VAL A 204 7.38 3.13 19.82
N VAL A 205 6.64 3.77 18.94
CA VAL A 205 5.18 3.85 18.98
C VAL A 205 4.61 3.15 17.75
N PHE A 206 3.67 2.24 17.94
CA PHE A 206 2.90 1.68 16.83
C PHE A 206 1.50 2.26 16.83
N GLY A 207 0.83 2.28 15.70
CA GLY A 207 -0.61 2.55 15.64
C GLY A 207 -1.20 2.06 14.33
N GLY A 208 -2.52 2.05 14.20
CA GLY A 208 -3.18 1.54 12.98
C GLY A 208 -4.14 0.37 13.25
N PRO A 209 -4.74 -0.20 12.20
CA PRO A 209 -5.86 -1.10 12.34
C PRO A 209 -5.48 -2.52 12.78
N ASN A 210 -4.21 -2.94 12.61
CA ASN A 210 -3.76 -4.31 12.87
C ASN A 210 -3.44 -4.53 14.36
N PHE A 211 -4.46 -4.45 15.22
CA PHE A 211 -4.35 -4.63 16.67
C PHE A 211 -5.55 -5.39 17.25
N PRO A 212 -5.34 -6.31 18.20
CA PRO A 212 -6.45 -6.98 18.86
C PRO A 212 -7.34 -6.02 19.64
N VAL A 213 -8.60 -6.42 19.84
CA VAL A 213 -9.58 -5.64 20.61
C VAL A 213 -9.81 -6.19 22.02
N ILE A 214 -9.55 -7.48 22.23
CA ILE A 214 -9.73 -8.16 23.51
C ILE A 214 -8.47 -7.97 24.36
N SER A 215 -8.63 -7.62 25.64
CA SER A 215 -7.51 -7.27 26.53
C SER A 215 -6.43 -8.35 26.64
N ASP A 216 -6.80 -9.63 26.73
CA ASP A 216 -5.84 -10.73 26.81
C ASP A 216 -5.05 -10.91 25.49
N GLU A 217 -5.68 -10.65 24.35
CA GLU A 217 -5.03 -10.67 23.04
C GLU A 217 -4.11 -9.45 22.86
N LYS A 218 -4.53 -8.25 23.30
CA LYS A 218 -3.68 -7.05 23.33
C LYS A 218 -2.42 -7.30 24.17
N LEU A 219 -2.60 -7.90 25.35
CA LEU A 219 -1.51 -8.28 26.25
C LEU A 219 -0.54 -9.25 25.56
N THR A 220 -1.07 -10.26 24.88
CA THR A 220 -0.28 -11.25 24.14
C THR A 220 0.48 -10.60 22.98
N PHE A 221 -0.19 -9.77 22.19
CA PHE A 221 0.39 -9.05 21.07
C PHE A 221 1.59 -8.19 21.49
N LEU A 222 1.44 -7.41 22.56
CA LEU A 222 2.49 -6.52 23.07
C LEU A 222 3.63 -7.31 23.76
N LYS A 223 3.33 -8.41 24.46
CA LYS A 223 4.36 -9.28 25.06
C LYS A 223 5.27 -9.92 24.02
N GLN A 224 4.70 -10.31 22.88
CA GLN A 224 5.46 -10.86 21.74
C GLN A 224 6.32 -9.78 21.04
N ARG A 225 6.03 -8.50 21.29
CA ARG A 225 6.64 -7.35 20.58
C ARG A 225 7.25 -6.34 21.56
N PRO A 226 8.21 -6.73 22.41
CA PRO A 226 8.78 -5.87 23.46
C PRO A 226 9.51 -4.63 22.93
N ALA A 227 9.88 -4.58 21.65
CA ALA A 227 10.44 -3.39 21.05
C ALA A 227 9.42 -2.24 20.95
N VAL A 228 8.11 -2.54 20.90
CA VAL A 228 7.03 -1.55 20.85
C VAL A 228 6.75 -1.03 22.25
N ASP A 229 6.96 0.26 22.48
CA ASP A 229 6.73 0.85 23.81
C ASP A 229 5.26 1.15 24.06
N PHE A 230 4.59 1.70 23.05
CA PHE A 230 3.22 2.18 23.11
C PHE A 230 2.50 1.82 21.81
N TYR A 231 1.20 1.50 21.91
CA TYR A 231 0.33 1.27 20.76
C TYR A 231 -0.82 2.27 20.79
N VAL A 232 -0.89 3.16 19.80
CA VAL A 232 -2.00 4.11 19.61
C VAL A 232 -3.10 3.45 18.79
N GLU A 233 -4.27 3.31 19.38
CA GLU A 233 -5.42 2.61 18.84
C GLU A 233 -6.35 3.55 18.07
N LEU A 234 -6.98 3.03 17.01
CA LEU A 234 -8.03 3.69 16.24
C LEU A 234 -7.58 5.04 15.62
N GLU A 235 -8.08 6.17 16.11
CA GLU A 235 -7.78 7.51 15.63
C GLU A 235 -6.59 8.06 16.43
N GLY A 236 -5.45 8.21 15.76
CA GLY A 236 -4.17 8.47 16.41
C GLY A 236 -3.87 9.93 16.68
N GLU A 237 -4.60 10.87 16.09
CA GLU A 237 -4.27 12.30 16.13
C GLU A 237 -4.22 12.83 17.57
N VAL A 238 -5.27 12.64 18.36
CA VAL A 238 -5.35 13.12 19.74
C VAL A 238 -4.48 12.29 20.68
N GLY A 239 -4.55 10.96 20.58
CA GLY A 239 -3.81 10.05 21.47
C GLY A 239 -2.30 10.17 21.33
N PHE A 240 -1.80 10.39 20.11
CA PHE A 240 -0.37 10.59 19.87
C PHE A 240 0.15 11.89 20.47
N VAL A 241 -0.62 12.99 20.39
CA VAL A 241 -0.25 14.27 21.02
C VAL A 241 -0.21 14.15 22.54
N ASP A 242 -1.22 13.51 23.15
CA ASP A 242 -1.25 13.23 24.59
C ASP A 242 -0.02 12.41 25.03
N LEU A 243 0.31 11.36 24.28
CA LEU A 243 1.48 10.53 24.52
C LEU A 243 2.79 11.35 24.45
N LEU A 244 2.98 12.16 23.41
CA LEU A 244 4.20 12.98 23.26
C LEU A 244 4.37 13.99 24.40
N LEU A 245 3.29 14.62 24.85
CA LEU A 245 3.34 15.56 25.98
C LEU A 245 3.75 14.87 27.29
N LYS A 246 3.21 13.66 27.54
CA LYS A 246 3.56 12.87 28.73
C LYS A 246 4.99 12.35 28.67
N LEU A 247 5.44 11.88 27.50
CA LEU A 247 6.82 11.48 27.28
C LEU A 247 7.78 12.65 27.44
N GLU A 248 7.45 13.84 26.93
CA GLU A 248 8.28 15.03 27.14
C GLU A 248 8.37 15.39 28.62
N ALA A 249 7.26 15.32 29.36
CA ALA A 249 7.23 15.58 30.80
C ALA A 249 8.04 14.57 31.62
N SER A 250 8.21 13.34 31.12
CA SER A 250 9.08 12.31 31.69
C SER A 250 10.48 12.30 31.09
N GLU A 251 10.88 13.34 30.35
CA GLU A 251 12.17 13.45 29.66
C GLU A 251 12.47 12.26 28.72
N PHE A 252 11.42 11.65 28.17
CA PHE A 252 11.41 10.43 27.35
C PHE A 252 12.00 9.19 28.05
N ASP A 253 12.01 9.18 29.38
CA ASP A 253 12.26 7.97 30.15
C ASP A 253 11.00 7.09 30.14
N VAL A 254 11.00 6.13 29.22
CA VAL A 254 9.88 5.20 29.00
C VAL A 254 9.61 4.34 30.23
N ASP A 255 10.65 3.87 30.92
CA ASP A 255 10.49 3.01 32.08
C ASP A 255 9.92 3.78 33.27
N ALA A 256 10.44 4.98 33.54
CA ALA A 256 9.91 5.86 34.57
C ALA A 256 8.45 6.25 34.29
N PHE A 257 8.12 6.59 33.04
CA PHE A 257 6.75 6.88 32.64
C PHE A 257 5.84 5.65 32.85
N LYS A 258 6.23 4.48 32.35
CA LYS A 258 5.42 3.25 32.45
C LYS A 258 5.15 2.85 33.90
N GLN A 259 6.09 3.09 34.82
CA GLN A 259 5.93 2.83 36.26
C GLN A 259 4.82 3.66 36.93
N THR A 260 4.48 4.83 36.37
CA THR A 260 3.36 5.64 36.87
C THR A 260 2.00 4.95 36.67
N LYS A 261 1.93 4.01 35.71
CA LYS A 261 0.70 3.36 35.24
C LYS A 261 -0.40 4.36 34.83
N GLU A 262 0.00 5.57 34.43
CA GLU A 262 -0.92 6.61 33.99
C GLU A 262 -1.55 6.24 32.62
N PRO A 263 -2.89 6.15 32.51
CA PRO A 263 -3.54 5.92 31.23
C PRO A 263 -3.27 7.05 30.23
N VAL A 264 -3.12 6.71 28.95
CA VAL A 264 -2.91 7.68 27.84
C VAL A 264 -4.01 7.48 26.83
N GLY A 265 -4.74 8.55 26.46
CA GLY A 265 -5.93 8.42 25.62
C GLY A 265 -5.63 7.69 24.30
N ASN A 266 -6.50 6.75 23.92
CA ASN A 266 -6.33 5.91 22.72
C ASN A 266 -5.00 5.15 22.69
N CYS A 267 -4.38 4.86 23.83
CA CYS A 267 -3.09 4.18 23.87
C CYS A 267 -3.08 2.99 24.83
N SER A 268 -2.48 1.91 24.38
CA SER A 268 -2.21 0.70 25.15
C SER A 268 -0.71 0.48 25.30
N TYR A 269 -0.27 0.11 26.51
CA TYR A 269 1.13 -0.26 26.77
C TYR A 269 1.25 -1.24 27.93
N LEU A 270 2.43 -1.85 28.09
CA LEU A 270 2.71 -2.75 29.22
C LEU A 270 3.52 -2.06 30.31
N SER A 271 3.12 -2.25 31.57
CA SER A 271 3.88 -1.84 32.77
C SER A 271 3.98 -3.01 33.75
N GLY A 272 5.20 -3.47 34.04
CA GLY A 272 5.40 -4.63 34.92
C GLY A 272 4.71 -5.92 34.43
N GLY A 273 4.45 -6.04 33.12
CA GLY A 273 3.72 -7.16 32.52
C GLY A 273 2.20 -7.06 32.56
N GLU A 274 1.65 -5.96 33.12
CA GLU A 274 0.22 -5.64 33.09
C GLU A 274 -0.11 -4.71 31.92
N LEU A 275 -1.27 -4.92 31.29
CA LEU A 275 -1.79 -4.03 30.26
C LEU A 275 -2.36 -2.77 30.91
N ILE A 276 -1.88 -1.61 30.48
CA ILE A 276 -2.47 -0.30 30.76
C ILE A 276 -3.15 0.18 29.48
N ASP A 277 -4.44 0.44 29.55
CA ASP A 277 -5.31 0.84 28.43
C ASP A 277 -5.95 2.18 28.77
N GLY A 278 -5.80 3.17 27.88
CA GLY A 278 -6.36 4.51 28.06
C GLY A 278 -7.78 4.69 27.58
N GLY A 279 -8.46 3.63 27.17
CA GLY A 279 -9.76 3.68 26.51
C GLY A 279 -9.67 4.22 25.09
N ILE A 280 -10.80 4.16 24.38
CA ILE A 280 -10.93 4.59 22.99
C ILE A 280 -11.97 5.71 22.91
N GLU A 281 -11.54 6.85 22.37
CA GLU A 281 -12.38 7.99 22.02
C GLU A 281 -12.24 8.33 20.53
N ARG A 282 -13.37 8.64 19.89
CA ARG A 282 -13.44 9.05 18.48
C ARG A 282 -13.44 10.58 18.38
N ILE A 283 -12.64 11.14 17.49
CA ILE A 283 -12.56 12.56 17.12
C ILE A 283 -13.94 13.06 16.69
N ALA A 284 -14.60 13.87 17.50
CA ALA A 284 -15.99 14.28 17.27
C ALA A 284 -16.22 15.02 15.94
N ASP A 285 -15.28 15.89 15.56
CA ASP A 285 -15.28 16.67 14.32
C ASP A 285 -13.95 16.48 13.59
N VAL A 286 -13.97 15.81 12.44
CA VAL A 286 -12.75 15.55 11.65
C VAL A 286 -12.15 16.83 11.06
N ASN A 287 -12.89 17.94 11.02
CA ASN A 287 -12.42 19.21 10.48
C ASN A 287 -11.42 19.94 11.39
N MET A 288 -11.20 19.46 12.62
CA MET A 288 -10.10 19.92 13.48
C MET A 288 -8.72 19.40 13.03
N ILE A 289 -8.69 18.35 12.21
CA ILE A 289 -7.46 17.75 11.70
C ILE A 289 -6.97 18.60 10.52
N PRO A 290 -5.75 19.15 10.54
CA PRO A 290 -5.24 19.94 9.42
C PRO A 290 -4.98 19.07 8.19
N SER A 291 -4.97 19.70 7.01
CA SER A 291 -4.62 19.02 5.77
C SER A 291 -3.11 18.74 5.68
N PRO A 292 -2.68 17.48 5.51
CA PRO A 292 -1.28 17.15 5.30
C PRO A 292 -0.77 17.61 3.92
N TYR A 293 -1.68 17.81 2.95
CA TYR A 293 -1.35 18.41 1.65
C TYR A 293 -1.11 19.92 1.79
N LEU A 294 -2.09 20.66 2.32
CA LEU A 294 -2.02 22.13 2.37
C LEU A 294 -0.97 22.66 3.36
N THR A 295 -0.44 21.79 4.22
CA THR A 295 0.71 22.08 5.11
C THR A 295 2.06 21.77 4.47
N GLY A 296 2.09 21.18 3.28
CA GLY A 296 3.30 20.75 2.57
C GLY A 296 3.99 19.52 3.17
N LEU A 297 3.38 18.84 4.15
CA LEU A 297 3.98 17.67 4.81
C LEU A 297 4.19 16.49 3.86
N MET A 298 3.39 16.41 2.79
CA MET A 298 3.48 15.31 1.82
C MET A 298 4.19 15.67 0.52
N ASP A 299 4.85 16.84 0.44
CA ASP A 299 5.45 17.33 -0.81
C ASP A 299 6.50 16.38 -1.39
N GLU A 300 7.29 15.71 -0.55
CA GLU A 300 8.33 14.78 -1.01
C GLU A 300 7.77 13.52 -1.69
N PHE A 301 6.53 13.12 -1.39
CA PHE A 301 5.94 11.90 -1.95
C PHE A 301 5.50 12.06 -3.40
N PHE A 302 5.32 13.31 -3.90
CA PHE A 302 5.01 13.56 -5.31
C PHE A 302 6.17 13.24 -6.25
N GLU A 303 7.40 13.16 -5.74
CA GLU A 303 8.59 12.76 -6.51
C GLU A 303 8.80 11.23 -6.53
N LEU A 304 7.94 10.49 -5.82
CA LEU A 304 7.99 9.03 -5.73
C LEU A 304 6.88 8.41 -6.60
N PRO A 305 7.02 7.14 -7.02
CA PRO A 305 6.00 6.46 -7.81
C PRO A 305 4.81 6.00 -6.93
N LEU A 306 4.17 6.95 -6.25
CA LEU A 306 3.07 6.72 -5.31
C LEU A 306 1.81 7.46 -5.78
N SER A 307 0.65 6.82 -5.63
CA SER A 307 -0.68 7.37 -5.89
C SER A 307 -1.11 8.27 -4.72
N PRO A 308 -1.42 9.56 -4.96
CA PRO A 308 -2.02 10.43 -3.95
C PRO A 308 -3.31 9.81 -3.41
N MET A 309 -3.53 9.92 -2.10
CA MET A 309 -4.73 9.44 -1.42
C MET A 309 -5.53 10.59 -0.83
N LEU A 310 -6.85 10.52 -0.91
CA LEU A 310 -7.76 11.52 -0.34
C LEU A 310 -8.81 10.84 0.53
N GLU A 311 -8.97 11.30 1.76
CA GLU A 311 -10.07 10.89 2.65
C GLU A 311 -11.07 12.04 2.70
N THR A 312 -12.30 11.82 2.21
CA THR A 312 -13.40 12.79 2.29
C THR A 312 -14.40 12.44 3.38
N THR A 313 -14.39 11.18 3.80
CA THR A 313 -15.14 10.70 4.96
C THR A 313 -14.35 9.72 5.80
N ARG A 314 -14.66 9.72 7.10
CA ARG A 314 -14.09 8.79 8.06
C ARG A 314 -15.18 7.99 8.77
N GLY A 315 -15.07 6.67 8.70
CA GLY A 315 -15.99 5.71 9.31
C GLY A 315 -16.89 4.98 8.30
N CYS A 316 -17.51 3.90 8.76
CA CYS A 316 -18.31 3.00 7.94
C CYS A 316 -19.54 2.53 8.74
N PRO A 317 -20.77 2.66 8.23
CA PRO A 317 -21.98 2.28 8.97
C PRO A 317 -22.27 0.76 8.94
N PHE A 318 -21.48 -0.01 8.20
CA PHE A 318 -21.65 -1.45 8.05
C PHE A 318 -20.91 -2.21 9.16
N THR A 319 -21.37 -3.42 9.47
CA THR A 319 -20.87 -4.22 10.59
C THR A 319 -20.24 -5.54 10.16
N CYS A 320 -19.64 -5.59 8.97
CA CYS A 320 -19.10 -6.81 8.38
C CYS A 320 -18.05 -7.45 9.30
N THR A 321 -18.21 -8.75 9.62
CA THR A 321 -17.40 -9.41 10.65
C THR A 321 -15.92 -9.55 10.27
N PHE A 322 -15.61 -9.62 8.98
CA PHE A 322 -14.27 -9.75 8.42
C PHE A 322 -13.54 -8.42 8.23
N CYS A 323 -14.18 -7.28 8.52
CA CYS A 323 -13.63 -5.95 8.26
C CYS A 323 -13.34 -5.22 9.57
N VAL A 324 -12.16 -4.59 9.68
CA VAL A 324 -11.78 -3.81 10.87
C VAL A 324 -12.73 -2.63 11.11
N GLU A 325 -13.25 -2.03 10.03
CA GLU A 325 -14.26 -0.97 10.12
C GLU A 325 -15.69 -1.49 10.34
N GLY A 326 -15.89 -2.81 10.35
CA GLY A 326 -17.15 -3.43 10.75
C GLY A 326 -17.45 -3.30 12.25
N ARG A 327 -16.51 -2.77 13.03
CA ARG A 327 -16.66 -2.58 14.48
C ARG A 327 -17.63 -1.43 14.77
N PRO A 328 -18.48 -1.54 15.82
CA PRO A 328 -19.42 -0.48 16.19
C PRO A 328 -18.80 0.91 16.41
N THR A 329 -17.53 0.97 16.81
CA THR A 329 -16.75 2.21 16.98
C THR A 329 -16.54 3.00 15.68
N TYR A 330 -16.75 2.39 14.51
CA TYR A 330 -16.66 3.02 13.18
C TYR A 330 -17.99 3.48 12.60
N SER A 331 -19.11 3.08 13.20
CA SER A 331 -20.48 3.24 12.65
C SER A 331 -20.89 4.68 12.31
N ARG A 332 -20.28 5.67 12.97
CA ARG A 332 -20.56 7.09 12.74
C ARG A 332 -19.63 7.66 11.68
N VAL A 333 -20.19 7.90 10.50
CA VAL A 333 -19.50 8.56 9.38
C VAL A 333 -19.43 10.07 9.61
N LYS A 334 -18.23 10.63 9.46
CA LYS A 334 -17.96 12.08 9.52
C LYS A 334 -17.35 12.52 8.18
N SER A 335 -17.69 13.72 7.73
CA SER A 335 -17.23 14.26 6.44
C SER A 335 -16.31 15.47 6.65
N PHE A 336 -15.26 15.55 5.85
CA PHE A 336 -14.46 16.77 5.73
C PHE A 336 -15.23 17.86 4.95
N HIS A 337 -14.92 19.13 5.20
CA HIS A 337 -15.51 20.25 4.48
C HIS A 337 -15.13 20.22 2.99
N ILE A 338 -16.12 20.44 2.13
CA ILE A 338 -15.94 20.39 0.67
C ILE A 338 -14.92 21.43 0.16
N ASP A 339 -14.85 22.61 0.77
CA ASP A 339 -13.90 23.66 0.39
C ASP A 339 -12.45 23.16 0.56
N ARG A 340 -12.16 22.46 1.65
CA ARG A 340 -10.86 21.82 1.87
C ARG A 340 -10.58 20.73 0.84
N VAL A 341 -11.57 19.87 0.55
CA VAL A 341 -11.43 18.80 -0.45
C VAL A 341 -11.08 19.38 -1.83
N GLN A 342 -11.70 20.48 -2.23
CA GLN A 342 -11.39 21.20 -3.48
C GLN A 342 -9.96 21.75 -3.48
N GLU A 343 -9.52 22.36 -2.38
CA GLU A 343 -8.16 22.87 -2.23
C GLU A 343 -7.11 21.75 -2.28
N GLU A 344 -7.36 20.62 -1.59
CA GLU A 344 -6.48 19.44 -1.60
C GLU A 344 -6.36 18.83 -3.01
N LEU A 345 -7.48 18.66 -3.72
CA LEU A 345 -7.49 18.14 -5.09
C LEU A 345 -6.68 19.03 -6.04
N ARG A 346 -6.85 20.35 -5.94
CA ARG A 346 -6.08 21.29 -6.76
C ARG A 346 -4.59 21.27 -6.38
N TYR A 347 -4.29 21.22 -5.09
CA TYR A 347 -2.91 21.12 -4.59
C TYR A 347 -2.18 19.90 -5.16
N MET A 348 -2.86 18.74 -5.17
CA MET A 348 -2.35 17.50 -5.75
C MET A 348 -2.14 17.63 -7.25
N ALA A 349 -3.13 18.12 -7.98
CA ALA A 349 -3.08 18.23 -9.44
C ALA A 349 -1.94 19.14 -9.94
N GLU A 350 -1.62 20.20 -9.19
CA GLU A 350 -0.50 21.09 -9.50
C GLU A 350 0.89 20.45 -9.32
N ARG A 351 1.00 19.35 -8.57
CA ARG A 351 2.27 18.74 -8.15
C ARG A 351 2.48 17.32 -8.63
N VAL A 352 1.42 16.60 -8.95
CA VAL A 352 1.49 15.21 -9.38
C VAL A 352 2.34 15.09 -10.64
N ASN A 353 3.24 14.11 -10.64
CA ASN A 353 4.18 13.90 -11.74
C ASN A 353 4.26 12.41 -12.07
N GLY A 354 3.87 12.03 -13.29
CA GLY A 354 3.96 10.65 -13.77
C GLY A 354 2.98 9.65 -13.17
N VAL A 355 2.03 10.09 -12.33
CA VAL A 355 1.00 9.26 -11.72
C VAL A 355 -0.39 9.77 -12.12
N ASN A 356 -1.20 8.89 -12.70
CA ASN A 356 -2.50 9.24 -13.27
C ASN A 356 -3.68 8.93 -12.35
N GLU A 357 -3.43 8.21 -11.26
CA GLU A 357 -4.44 7.73 -10.34
C GLU A 357 -4.59 8.64 -9.12
N LEU A 358 -5.82 8.81 -8.67
CA LEU A 358 -6.18 9.29 -7.33
C LEU A 358 -6.88 8.16 -6.58
N THR A 359 -6.43 7.86 -5.36
CA THR A 359 -7.10 6.90 -4.48
C THR A 359 -7.99 7.62 -3.47
N ILE A 360 -9.29 7.31 -3.45
CA ILE A 360 -10.20 7.75 -2.39
C ILE A 360 -10.19 6.71 -1.27
N ALA A 361 -9.76 7.12 -0.09
CA ALA A 361 -9.60 6.26 1.09
C ALA A 361 -10.93 5.93 1.79
N ASP A 362 -12.03 6.57 1.40
CA ASP A 362 -13.35 6.38 1.97
C ASP A 362 -13.84 4.93 1.80
N SER A 363 -14.46 4.37 2.85
CA SER A 363 -14.93 2.98 2.82
C SER A 363 -16.18 2.76 1.95
N ASN A 364 -16.87 3.84 1.56
CA ASN A 364 -18.13 3.79 0.79
C ASN A 364 -18.34 5.06 -0.05
N PHE A 365 -17.52 5.29 -1.06
CA PHE A 365 -17.62 6.44 -1.95
C PHE A 365 -18.86 6.34 -2.87
N GLY A 366 -19.51 7.45 -3.13
CA GLY A 366 -20.69 7.59 -3.99
C GLY A 366 -22.05 7.37 -3.31
N MET A 367 -22.10 6.79 -2.09
CA MET A 367 -23.40 6.57 -1.41
C MET A 367 -23.82 7.72 -0.49
N ASN A 368 -22.91 8.58 -0.04
CA ASN A 368 -23.22 9.64 0.91
C ASN A 368 -23.60 10.95 0.20
N LYS A 369 -24.40 11.79 0.86
CA LYS A 369 -24.96 13.03 0.28
C LYS A 369 -23.92 14.05 -0.20
N TRP A 370 -22.68 13.99 0.28
CA TRP A 370 -21.59 14.89 -0.08
C TRP A 370 -20.69 14.32 -1.19
N ASP A 371 -20.79 13.02 -1.49
CA ASP A 371 -19.91 12.36 -2.46
C ASP A 371 -20.09 12.91 -3.88
N LEU A 372 -21.31 13.35 -4.22
CA LEU A 372 -21.56 14.02 -5.50
C LEU A 372 -20.78 15.33 -5.62
N ALA A 373 -20.72 16.13 -4.56
CA ALA A 373 -19.93 17.37 -4.55
C ALA A 373 -18.42 17.07 -4.65
N THR A 374 -17.95 16.00 -4.01
CA THR A 374 -16.58 15.51 -4.17
C THR A 374 -16.32 15.10 -5.63
N ALA A 375 -17.22 14.35 -6.26
CA ALA A 375 -17.09 13.96 -7.65
C ALA A 375 -17.10 15.16 -8.61
N GLU A 376 -17.94 16.16 -8.37
CA GLU A 376 -17.95 17.42 -9.12
C GLU A 376 -16.62 18.17 -8.97
N ALA A 377 -16.03 18.18 -7.76
CA ALA A 377 -14.71 18.77 -7.53
C ALA A 377 -13.61 18.02 -8.30
N ILE A 378 -13.62 16.68 -8.28
CA ILE A 378 -12.69 15.85 -9.06
C ILE A 378 -12.85 16.14 -10.55
N ALA A 379 -14.09 16.16 -11.07
CA ALA A 379 -14.38 16.46 -12.48
C ALA A 379 -13.91 17.87 -12.88
N GLY A 380 -14.04 18.85 -11.98
CA GLY A 380 -13.48 20.18 -12.15
C GLY A 380 -11.96 20.14 -12.36
N VAL A 381 -11.25 19.43 -11.49
CA VAL A 381 -9.79 19.25 -11.60
C VAL A 381 -9.39 18.46 -12.86
N GLN A 382 -10.16 17.44 -13.25
CA GLN A 382 -9.95 16.72 -14.52
C GLN A 382 -10.05 17.66 -15.72
N SER A 383 -11.02 18.58 -15.72
CA SER A 383 -11.19 19.54 -16.80
C SER A 383 -10.03 20.54 -16.91
N GLU A 384 -9.47 20.97 -15.77
CA GLU A 384 -8.40 21.98 -15.71
C GLU A 384 -7.01 21.35 -15.93
N PHE A 385 -6.74 20.19 -15.33
CA PHE A 385 -5.39 19.60 -15.24
C PHE A 385 -5.23 18.29 -16.03
N GLN A 386 -6.30 17.72 -16.59
CA GLN A 386 -6.30 16.39 -17.21
C GLN A 386 -5.88 15.27 -16.24
N TRP A 387 -6.09 15.50 -14.94
CA TRP A 387 -5.81 14.58 -13.85
C TRP A 387 -6.93 14.66 -12.79
N PRO A 388 -7.27 13.57 -12.08
CA PRO A 388 -6.82 12.20 -12.31
C PRO A 388 -7.53 11.55 -13.50
N THR A 389 -6.84 10.68 -14.24
CA THR A 389 -7.52 9.89 -15.30
C THR A 389 -8.12 8.60 -14.76
N LEU A 390 -7.64 8.14 -13.60
CA LEU A 390 -8.16 6.98 -12.89
C LEU A 390 -8.47 7.37 -11.44
N VAL A 391 -9.63 6.96 -10.96
CA VAL A 391 -10.04 7.08 -9.56
C VAL A 391 -10.23 5.68 -9.02
N ASN A 392 -9.47 5.33 -7.98
CA ASN A 392 -9.65 4.10 -7.23
C ASN A 392 -10.43 4.41 -5.95
N ALA A 393 -11.59 3.79 -5.75
CA ALA A 393 -12.42 4.03 -4.57
C ALA A 393 -13.29 2.82 -4.24
N SER A 394 -13.52 2.57 -2.95
CA SER A 394 -14.49 1.58 -2.50
C SER A 394 -15.91 2.04 -2.81
N THR A 395 -16.63 1.29 -3.64
CA THR A 395 -18.00 1.67 -4.04
C THR A 395 -18.99 1.59 -2.88
N GLY A 396 -19.87 2.58 -2.82
CA GLY A 396 -20.98 2.67 -1.89
C GLY A 396 -21.90 1.45 -1.95
N LYS A 397 -22.15 0.86 -0.79
CA LYS A 397 -22.90 -0.42 -0.65
C LYS A 397 -24.42 -0.23 -0.56
N ASN A 398 -24.91 1.00 -0.67
CA ASN A 398 -26.31 1.39 -0.63
C ASN A 398 -26.50 2.70 -1.43
N ARG A 399 -27.73 3.19 -1.60
CA ARG A 399 -28.03 4.45 -2.33
C ARG A 399 -27.49 4.44 -3.76
N GLN A 400 -27.81 3.38 -4.49
CA GLN A 400 -27.34 3.07 -5.84
C GLN A 400 -27.61 4.20 -6.83
N GLU A 401 -28.77 4.86 -6.72
CA GLU A 401 -29.11 6.09 -7.45
C GLU A 401 -27.98 7.15 -7.41
N ARG A 402 -27.41 7.39 -6.23
CA ARG A 402 -26.35 8.38 -6.03
C ARG A 402 -24.99 7.86 -6.49
N VAL A 403 -24.74 6.57 -6.34
CA VAL A 403 -23.53 5.93 -6.89
C VAL A 403 -23.50 6.10 -8.40
N ILE A 404 -24.62 5.85 -9.09
CA ILE A 404 -24.75 6.03 -10.55
C ILE A 404 -24.52 7.49 -10.94
N GLU A 405 -25.12 8.45 -10.21
CA GLU A 405 -24.89 9.88 -10.43
C GLU A 405 -23.39 10.24 -10.28
N THR A 406 -22.74 9.72 -9.26
CA THR A 406 -21.31 9.96 -8.97
C THR A 406 -20.43 9.40 -10.10
N VAL A 407 -20.71 8.18 -10.57
CA VAL A 407 -19.99 7.56 -11.70
C VAL A 407 -20.16 8.39 -12.97
N ALA A 408 -21.37 8.86 -13.27
CA ALA A 408 -21.64 9.66 -14.45
C ALA A 408 -20.85 10.97 -14.45
N VAL A 409 -20.71 11.62 -13.28
CA VAL A 409 -19.91 12.84 -13.12
C VAL A 409 -18.41 12.59 -13.36
N LEU A 410 -17.89 11.44 -12.93
CA LEU A 410 -16.47 11.09 -13.08
C LEU A 410 -16.08 10.58 -14.48
N ASN A 411 -17.04 10.53 -15.42
CA ASN A 411 -16.81 10.34 -16.86
C ASN A 411 -15.83 9.20 -17.20
N GLY A 412 -16.04 8.03 -16.58
CA GLY A 412 -15.24 6.82 -16.83
C GLY A 412 -13.90 6.75 -16.09
N ALA A 413 -13.53 7.77 -15.30
CA ALA A 413 -12.33 7.70 -14.47
C ALA A 413 -12.49 6.75 -13.28
N TRP A 414 -13.72 6.55 -12.78
CA TRP A 414 -14.01 5.62 -11.70
C TRP A 414 -14.78 4.39 -12.20
N VAL A 415 -14.21 3.23 -11.95
CA VAL A 415 -14.88 1.94 -12.14
C VAL A 415 -15.64 1.62 -10.85
N ALA A 416 -16.96 1.79 -10.86
CA ALA A 416 -17.79 1.35 -9.75
C ALA A 416 -18.15 -0.13 -9.90
N GLY A 417 -18.08 -0.85 -8.80
CA GLY A 417 -18.46 -2.26 -8.72
C GLY A 417 -19.27 -2.52 -7.47
N SER A 418 -19.63 -3.77 -7.24
CA SER A 418 -20.28 -4.13 -5.99
C SER A 418 -19.62 -5.29 -5.28
N ALA A 419 -19.38 -5.02 -4.01
CA ALA A 419 -18.83 -5.91 -3.03
C ALA A 419 -19.95 -6.86 -2.53
N VAL A 420 -20.32 -7.89 -3.29
CA VAL A 420 -21.42 -8.82 -2.92
C VAL A 420 -20.97 -9.78 -1.83
N GLN A 421 -19.74 -10.28 -1.93
CA GLN A 421 -19.07 -11.22 -1.04
C GLN A 421 -19.65 -12.63 -1.04
N SER A 422 -20.98 -12.77 -1.02
CA SER A 422 -21.73 -14.01 -1.23
C SER A 422 -23.15 -13.68 -1.70
N SER A 423 -23.78 -14.57 -2.45
CA SER A 423 -25.22 -14.47 -2.76
C SER A 423 -26.10 -15.29 -1.80
N ASP A 424 -25.50 -16.08 -0.90
CA ASP A 424 -26.23 -16.92 0.05
C ASP A 424 -26.63 -16.13 1.30
N SER A 425 -27.91 -16.16 1.64
CA SER A 425 -28.44 -15.36 2.77
C SER A 425 -27.88 -15.78 4.11
N ASP A 426 -27.66 -17.09 4.34
CA ASP A 426 -27.12 -17.57 5.62
C ASP A 426 -25.67 -17.14 5.79
N VAL A 427 -24.87 -17.23 4.72
CA VAL A 427 -23.48 -16.76 4.71
C VAL A 427 -23.43 -15.26 4.99
N LEU A 428 -24.26 -14.46 4.31
CA LEU A 428 -24.35 -13.02 4.52
C LEU A 428 -24.80 -12.65 5.95
N ASP A 429 -25.75 -13.40 6.53
CA ASP A 429 -26.17 -13.22 7.92
C ASP A 429 -25.04 -13.52 8.91
N ASN A 430 -24.30 -14.62 8.70
CA ASN A 430 -23.16 -14.99 9.54
C ASN A 430 -22.07 -13.91 9.55
N VAL A 431 -21.88 -13.20 8.44
CA VAL A 431 -20.91 -12.09 8.33
C VAL A 431 -21.52 -10.70 8.51
N LYS A 432 -22.76 -10.62 9.04
CA LYS A 432 -23.47 -9.37 9.35
C LYS A 432 -23.57 -8.41 8.15
N ARG A 433 -23.93 -8.97 6.99
CA ARG A 433 -24.03 -8.28 5.70
C ARG A 433 -25.40 -8.46 5.02
N SER A 434 -26.42 -8.91 5.74
CA SER A 434 -27.78 -9.07 5.20
C SER A 434 -28.52 -7.77 4.88
N ASN A 435 -27.91 -6.61 5.14
CA ASN A 435 -28.46 -5.30 4.83
C ASN A 435 -28.13 -4.79 3.40
N ILE A 436 -27.56 -5.64 2.54
CA ILE A 436 -27.27 -5.31 1.13
C ILE A 436 -28.22 -6.12 0.23
N SER A 437 -29.06 -5.43 -0.53
CA SER A 437 -30.05 -6.06 -1.41
C SER A 437 -29.41 -6.53 -2.72
N LEU A 438 -29.59 -7.82 -3.05
CA LEU A 438 -29.22 -8.40 -4.35
C LEU A 438 -30.06 -7.83 -5.51
N ASP A 439 -31.30 -7.43 -5.26
CA ASP A 439 -32.13 -6.77 -6.29
C ASP A 439 -31.56 -5.40 -6.63
N ALA A 440 -31.19 -4.62 -5.61
CA ALA A 440 -30.55 -3.31 -5.82
C ALA A 440 -29.18 -3.44 -6.51
N TYR A 441 -28.49 -4.58 -6.36
CA TYR A 441 -27.30 -4.89 -7.13
C TYR A 441 -27.62 -5.11 -8.61
N SER A 442 -28.65 -5.90 -8.92
CA SER A 442 -29.06 -6.14 -10.32
C SER A 442 -29.42 -4.82 -11.00
N ASP A 443 -30.19 -3.97 -10.32
CA ASP A 443 -30.58 -2.65 -10.84
C ASP A 443 -29.36 -1.75 -11.10
N LEU A 444 -28.36 -1.77 -10.21
CA LEU A 444 -27.11 -1.03 -10.38
C LEU A 444 -26.35 -1.54 -11.61
N MET A 445 -26.18 -2.85 -11.74
CA MET A 445 -25.44 -3.45 -12.85
C MET A 445 -26.14 -3.22 -14.18
N ASP A 446 -27.46 -3.39 -14.24
CA ASP A 446 -28.26 -3.11 -15.44
C ASP A 446 -28.14 -1.63 -15.85
N SER A 447 -28.20 -0.72 -14.88
CA SER A 447 -28.00 0.71 -15.13
C SER A 447 -26.59 0.99 -15.67
N MET A 448 -25.55 0.46 -15.03
CA MET A 448 -24.16 0.64 -15.43
C MET A 448 -23.89 0.07 -16.83
N ASN A 449 -24.37 -1.14 -17.10
CA ASN A 449 -24.26 -1.78 -18.42
C ASN A 449 -25.00 -0.99 -19.51
N SER A 450 -26.04 -0.23 -19.15
CA SER A 450 -26.77 0.63 -20.09
C SER A 450 -26.07 1.96 -20.40
N LEU A 451 -25.13 2.43 -19.55
CA LEU A 451 -24.40 3.70 -19.73
C LEU A 451 -23.42 3.65 -20.92
N GLY A 452 -23.08 2.46 -21.42
CA GLY A 452 -22.29 2.27 -22.62
C GLY A 452 -21.46 0.98 -22.57
N LYS A 453 -20.93 0.54 -23.72
CA LYS A 453 -20.07 -0.66 -23.80
C LYS A 453 -18.73 -0.50 -23.07
N ASP A 454 -18.33 0.75 -22.81
CA ASP A 454 -17.06 1.08 -22.16
C ASP A 454 -17.23 1.26 -20.63
N ALA A 455 -18.45 1.13 -20.10
CA ALA A 455 -18.69 1.15 -18.66
C ALA A 455 -18.08 -0.13 -18.04
N LEU A 456 -17.01 0.05 -17.27
CA LEU A 456 -16.39 -1.04 -16.54
C LEU A 456 -17.13 -1.23 -15.20
N THR A 457 -17.49 -2.47 -14.90
CA THR A 457 -18.12 -2.92 -13.67
C THR A 457 -17.37 -4.11 -13.11
N TYR A 458 -17.42 -4.28 -11.79
CA TYR A 458 -16.91 -5.49 -11.17
C TYR A 458 -17.82 -5.98 -10.05
N SER A 459 -17.69 -7.28 -9.72
CA SER A 459 -18.22 -7.85 -8.49
C SER A 459 -17.09 -8.41 -7.65
N GLU A 460 -17.24 -8.40 -6.33
CA GLU A 460 -16.29 -9.03 -5.41
C GLU A 460 -16.96 -10.17 -4.65
N ILE A 461 -16.29 -11.32 -4.59
CA ILE A 461 -16.73 -12.53 -3.88
C ILE A 461 -15.58 -13.00 -2.99
N ILE A 462 -15.89 -13.42 -1.75
CA ILE A 462 -14.90 -13.99 -0.82
C ILE A 462 -15.20 -15.48 -0.63
N LEU A 463 -14.20 -16.31 -0.90
CA LEU A 463 -14.23 -17.76 -0.66
C LEU A 463 -13.95 -18.09 0.80
N GLY A 464 -14.76 -18.96 1.38
CA GLY A 464 -14.50 -19.54 2.71
C GLY A 464 -15.03 -18.70 3.87
N LEU A 465 -16.03 -17.83 3.61
CA LEU A 465 -16.71 -17.11 4.68
C LEU A 465 -17.42 -18.07 5.65
N PRO A 466 -17.67 -17.67 6.91
CA PRO A 466 -18.43 -18.47 7.87
C PRO A 466 -19.78 -18.98 7.34
N GLY A 467 -19.94 -20.31 7.31
CA GLY A 467 -21.14 -21.00 6.80
C GLY A 467 -21.17 -21.20 5.28
N ASP A 468 -20.10 -20.85 4.57
CA ASP A 468 -19.94 -21.08 3.14
C ASP A 468 -19.78 -22.59 2.85
N SER A 469 -20.16 -23.02 1.66
CA SER A 469 -19.96 -24.37 1.14
C SER A 469 -19.60 -24.28 -0.34
N LYS A 470 -19.06 -25.34 -0.95
CA LYS A 470 -18.75 -25.32 -2.38
C LYS A 470 -19.94 -24.90 -3.24
N ASP A 471 -21.12 -25.46 -2.94
CA ASP A 471 -22.33 -25.19 -3.73
C ASP A 471 -22.78 -23.73 -3.55
N LYS A 472 -22.80 -23.21 -2.31
CA LYS A 472 -23.12 -21.80 -2.01
C LYS A 472 -22.12 -20.82 -2.65
N HIS A 473 -20.84 -21.19 -2.64
CA HIS A 473 -19.79 -20.41 -3.29
C HIS A 473 -19.96 -20.40 -4.81
N PHE A 474 -20.25 -21.56 -5.42
CA PHE A 474 -20.53 -21.66 -6.85
C PHE A 474 -21.77 -20.85 -7.23
N ASP A 475 -22.81 -20.83 -6.39
CA ASP A 475 -23.98 -19.99 -6.60
C ASP A 475 -23.62 -18.49 -6.57
N SER A 476 -22.71 -18.10 -5.68
CA SER A 476 -22.19 -16.72 -5.59
C SER A 476 -21.38 -16.33 -6.83
N LEU A 477 -20.54 -17.23 -7.34
CA LEU A 477 -19.79 -17.02 -8.59
C LEU A 477 -20.72 -17.00 -9.81
N ARG A 478 -21.74 -17.87 -9.85
CA ARG A 478 -22.78 -17.87 -10.89
C ARG A 478 -23.48 -16.53 -10.94
N TYR A 479 -23.90 -16.03 -9.78
CA TYR A 479 -24.55 -14.74 -9.66
C TYR A 479 -23.70 -13.62 -10.26
N ALA A 480 -22.40 -13.55 -9.91
CA ALA A 480 -21.50 -12.54 -10.47
C ALA A 480 -21.34 -12.65 -11.99
N VAL A 481 -21.07 -13.86 -12.52
CA VAL A 481 -20.83 -14.10 -13.96
C VAL A 481 -22.08 -13.87 -14.81
N ASP A 482 -23.25 -14.32 -14.33
CA ASP A 482 -24.50 -14.20 -15.07
C ASP A 482 -25.11 -12.78 -14.97
N SER A 483 -24.69 -11.98 -13.97
CA SER A 483 -24.97 -10.54 -13.89
C SER A 483 -24.15 -9.68 -14.88
N GLN A 484 -23.31 -10.31 -15.70
CA GLN A 484 -22.58 -9.67 -16.80
C GLN A 484 -21.62 -8.54 -16.37
N VAL A 485 -21.04 -8.64 -15.18
CA VAL A 485 -19.97 -7.72 -14.79
C VAL A 485 -18.73 -7.92 -15.66
N ASN A 486 -17.97 -6.86 -15.91
CA ASN A 486 -16.74 -6.96 -16.72
C ASN A 486 -15.65 -7.75 -15.99
N ARG A 487 -15.66 -7.73 -14.65
CA ARG A 487 -14.67 -8.43 -13.84
C ARG A 487 -15.26 -9.01 -12.57
N VAL A 488 -14.90 -10.24 -12.25
CA VAL A 488 -15.20 -10.87 -10.96
C VAL A 488 -13.92 -10.92 -10.15
N HIS A 489 -13.81 -10.10 -9.11
CA HIS A 489 -12.74 -10.18 -8.12
C HIS A 489 -13.05 -11.30 -7.13
N MET A 490 -12.13 -12.26 -7.02
CA MET A 490 -12.30 -13.45 -6.21
C MET A 490 -11.22 -13.45 -5.13
N TYR A 491 -11.62 -13.20 -3.89
CA TYR A 491 -10.74 -13.16 -2.74
C TYR A 491 -10.87 -14.43 -1.92
N GLU A 492 -9.87 -14.69 -1.09
CA GLU A 492 -9.88 -15.74 -0.07
C GLU A 492 -10.11 -15.06 1.28
N ALA A 493 -10.87 -15.71 2.18
CA ALA A 493 -11.16 -15.12 3.48
C ALA A 493 -9.89 -15.07 4.36
N THR A 494 -9.28 -13.90 4.46
CA THR A 494 -8.19 -13.62 5.40
C THR A 494 -8.73 -13.27 6.78
N LEU A 495 -8.12 -13.81 7.84
CA LEU A 495 -8.42 -13.48 9.23
C LEU A 495 -7.60 -12.25 9.64
N LEU A 496 -8.23 -11.08 9.55
CA LEU A 496 -7.61 -9.82 9.94
C LEU A 496 -7.67 -9.64 11.46
N THR A 497 -6.53 -9.37 12.08
CA THR A 497 -6.42 -9.18 13.52
C THR A 497 -7.37 -8.09 14.03
N GLY A 498 -8.09 -8.41 15.10
CA GLY A 498 -9.01 -7.47 15.75
C GLY A 498 -10.37 -7.33 15.07
N THR A 499 -10.67 -8.18 14.08
CA THR A 499 -12.01 -8.32 13.49
C THR A 499 -12.87 -9.33 14.25
N ASP A 500 -14.19 -9.27 14.08
CA ASP A 500 -15.12 -10.22 14.72
C ASP A 500 -14.91 -11.64 14.18
N MET A 501 -14.58 -11.78 12.89
CA MET A 501 -14.32 -13.06 12.24
C MET A 501 -13.06 -13.77 12.77
N ASP A 502 -12.07 -13.01 13.25
CA ASP A 502 -10.84 -13.54 13.85
C ASP A 502 -11.03 -14.09 15.27
N SER A 503 -12.17 -13.82 15.91
CA SER A 503 -12.43 -14.26 17.29
C SER A 503 -12.46 -15.78 17.46
N GLN A 504 -12.01 -16.25 18.64
CA GLN A 504 -12.12 -17.66 19.02
C GLN A 504 -13.57 -18.16 18.98
N GLU A 505 -14.54 -17.32 19.35
CA GLU A 505 -15.97 -17.66 19.27
C GLU A 505 -16.39 -18.00 17.83
N THR A 506 -15.98 -17.20 16.84
CA THR A 506 -16.30 -17.46 15.43
C THR A 506 -15.59 -18.73 14.95
N ARG A 507 -14.31 -18.91 15.32
CA ARG A 507 -13.53 -20.11 14.98
C ARG A 507 -14.22 -21.38 15.46
N ASP A 508 -14.63 -21.41 16.72
CA ASP A 508 -15.29 -22.56 17.35
C ASP A 508 -16.70 -22.79 16.78
N LYS A 509 -17.46 -21.71 16.54
CA LYS A 509 -18.85 -21.79 16.06
C LYS A 509 -18.98 -22.41 14.68
N PHE A 510 -18.02 -22.17 13.79
CA PHE A 510 -18.06 -22.62 12.39
C PHE A 510 -17.03 -23.70 12.07
N GLY A 511 -16.26 -24.16 13.07
CA GLY A 511 -15.20 -25.14 12.89
C GLY A 511 -14.17 -24.71 11.85
N LEU A 512 -13.74 -23.44 11.89
CA LEU A 512 -12.87 -22.88 10.86
C LEU A 512 -11.54 -23.65 10.78
N VAL A 513 -11.17 -24.05 9.57
CA VAL A 513 -9.87 -24.65 9.24
C VAL A 513 -9.04 -23.60 8.54
N THR A 514 -7.90 -23.25 9.13
CA THR A 514 -7.05 -22.14 8.66
C THR A 514 -5.66 -22.61 8.32
N LYS A 515 -4.97 -21.84 7.48
CA LYS A 515 -3.58 -22.04 7.08
C LYS A 515 -2.86 -20.71 6.98
N PHE A 516 -1.54 -20.75 7.10
CA PHE A 516 -0.68 -19.58 6.99
C PHE A 516 0.03 -19.58 5.64
N ARG A 517 0.24 -18.38 5.07
CA ARG A 517 1.01 -18.19 3.84
C ARG A 517 1.66 -16.81 3.78
N LEU A 518 2.63 -16.66 2.89
CA LEU A 518 3.21 -15.36 2.55
C LEU A 518 2.17 -14.48 1.84
N ILE A 519 2.04 -13.22 2.28
CA ILE A 519 1.30 -12.19 1.54
C ILE A 519 2.07 -11.89 0.24
N PRO A 520 1.44 -11.94 -0.94
CA PRO A 520 2.10 -11.58 -2.19
C PRO A 520 2.73 -10.19 -2.13
N GLY A 521 4.03 -10.08 -2.46
CA GLY A 521 4.81 -8.84 -2.35
C GLY A 521 5.28 -8.49 -0.93
N GLY A 522 4.86 -9.24 0.09
CA GLY A 522 5.21 -9.06 1.50
C GLY A 522 6.58 -9.61 1.89
N VAL A 523 7.57 -9.61 0.99
CA VAL A 523 8.93 -10.10 1.26
C VAL A 523 9.95 -9.02 0.91
N GLY A 524 11.00 -8.90 1.72
CA GLY A 524 12.06 -7.94 1.44
C GLY A 524 13.34 -8.13 2.24
N SER A 525 14.42 -7.55 1.72
CA SER A 525 15.72 -7.50 2.37
C SER A 525 16.21 -6.07 2.44
N TYR A 526 16.37 -5.54 3.65
CA TYR A 526 16.69 -4.14 3.90
C TYR A 526 18.00 -4.02 4.66
N ASP A 527 18.87 -3.09 4.28
CA ASP A 527 20.04 -2.75 5.09
C ASP A 527 19.63 -1.71 6.14
N PHE A 528 19.93 -2.01 7.40
CA PHE A 528 19.78 -1.05 8.46
C PHE A 528 21.04 -1.08 9.33
N ALA A 529 21.73 0.06 9.38
CA ALA A 529 22.98 0.21 10.12
C ALA A 529 24.06 -0.86 9.79
N GLY A 530 24.07 -1.38 8.55
CA GLY A 530 25.01 -2.42 8.12
C GLY A 530 24.60 -3.85 8.53
N GLU A 531 23.43 -4.02 9.14
CA GLU A 531 22.80 -5.34 9.35
C GLU A 531 21.71 -5.54 8.30
N LYS A 532 21.71 -6.72 7.64
CA LYS A 532 20.65 -7.10 6.71
C LYS A 532 19.44 -7.62 7.47
N LEU A 533 18.29 -7.04 7.19
CA LEU A 533 16.99 -7.42 7.74
C LEU A 533 16.18 -8.14 6.68
N HIS A 534 15.93 -9.44 6.89
CA HIS A 534 15.01 -10.23 6.05
C HIS A 534 13.61 -10.22 6.66
N VAL A 535 12.63 -9.86 5.84
CA VAL A 535 11.23 -9.68 6.25
C VAL A 535 10.34 -10.55 5.37
N ALA A 536 9.33 -11.15 6.01
CA ALA A 536 8.26 -11.89 5.37
C ALA A 536 6.97 -11.58 6.14
N GLU A 537 5.94 -11.13 5.45
CA GLU A 537 4.62 -10.82 6.02
C GLU A 537 3.71 -12.02 5.80
N ILE A 538 3.29 -12.66 6.89
CA ILE A 538 2.48 -13.88 6.84
C ILE A 538 1.03 -13.56 7.19
N GLU A 539 0.10 -14.00 6.34
CA GLU A 539 -1.34 -13.94 6.60
C GLU A 539 -1.90 -15.31 6.99
N GLU A 540 -3.03 -15.29 7.70
CA GLU A 540 -3.84 -16.48 7.99
C GLU A 540 -5.11 -16.43 7.14
N ILE A 541 -5.39 -17.50 6.42
CA ILE A 541 -6.58 -17.63 5.56
C ILE A 541 -7.44 -18.82 5.98
N ILE A 542 -8.75 -18.72 5.74
CA ILE A 542 -9.68 -19.83 5.90
C ILE A 542 -9.61 -20.72 4.65
N VAL A 543 -9.36 -22.01 4.83
CA VAL A 543 -9.28 -23.01 3.77
C VAL A 543 -10.31 -24.14 3.92
N GLY A 544 -11.16 -24.04 4.95
CA GLY A 544 -12.24 -24.98 5.20
C GLY A 544 -13.03 -24.59 6.46
N SER A 545 -14.10 -25.32 6.71
CA SER A 545 -15.00 -25.16 7.85
C SER A 545 -15.81 -26.44 8.07
N ASP A 546 -16.73 -26.44 9.04
CA ASP A 546 -17.71 -27.53 9.20
C ASP A 546 -18.59 -27.77 7.95
N SER A 547 -18.73 -26.77 7.08
CA SER A 547 -19.55 -26.82 5.86
C SER A 547 -18.74 -26.81 4.56
N MET A 548 -17.41 -26.81 4.63
CA MET A 548 -16.52 -26.83 3.47
C MET A 548 -15.23 -27.59 3.78
N THR A 549 -15.02 -28.71 3.10
CA THR A 549 -13.74 -29.43 3.18
C THR A 549 -12.63 -28.72 2.42
N PHE A 550 -11.37 -29.04 2.71
CA PHE A 550 -10.23 -28.48 1.96
C PHE A 550 -10.26 -28.88 0.46
N GLU A 551 -10.73 -30.09 0.14
CA GLU A 551 -10.89 -30.53 -1.25
C GLU A 551 -11.96 -29.72 -2.00
N GLU A 552 -13.06 -29.37 -1.32
CA GLU A 552 -14.10 -28.49 -1.82
C GLU A 552 -13.61 -27.04 -2.01
N TYR A 553 -12.80 -26.56 -1.07
CA TYR A 553 -12.11 -25.27 -1.20
C TYR A 553 -11.21 -25.25 -2.45
N LEU A 554 -10.36 -26.27 -2.66
CA LEU A 554 -9.53 -26.39 -3.87
C LEU A 554 -10.37 -26.48 -5.15
N SER A 555 -11.53 -27.14 -5.07
CA SER A 555 -12.52 -27.18 -6.16
C SER A 555 -13.03 -25.79 -6.53
N CYS A 556 -13.24 -24.91 -5.54
CA CYS A 556 -13.57 -23.50 -5.75
C CYS A 556 -12.39 -22.72 -6.35
N ARG A 557 -11.16 -22.95 -5.88
CA ARG A 557 -9.96 -22.34 -6.47
C ARG A 557 -9.81 -22.70 -7.95
N LYS A 558 -10.08 -23.94 -8.35
CA LYS A 558 -10.14 -24.35 -9.76
C LYS A 558 -11.17 -23.53 -10.55
N MET A 559 -12.37 -23.32 -10.00
CA MET A 559 -13.37 -22.47 -10.64
C MET A 559 -12.89 -21.02 -10.78
N ASN A 560 -12.19 -20.48 -9.78
CA ASN A 560 -11.61 -19.15 -9.87
C ASN A 560 -10.63 -19.02 -11.04
N LEU A 561 -9.79 -20.03 -11.29
CA LEU A 561 -8.90 -20.02 -12.46
C LEU A 561 -9.67 -20.04 -13.78
N LEU A 562 -10.78 -20.79 -13.87
CA LEU A 562 -11.64 -20.82 -15.06
C LEU A 562 -12.28 -19.44 -15.31
N ILE A 563 -12.82 -18.79 -14.27
CA ILE A 563 -13.40 -17.45 -14.37
C ILE A 563 -12.32 -16.43 -14.74
N GLU A 564 -11.15 -16.47 -14.10
CA GLU A 564 -10.06 -15.54 -14.39
C GLU A 564 -9.57 -15.68 -15.84
N THR A 565 -9.55 -16.90 -16.36
CA THR A 565 -9.12 -17.21 -17.73
C THR A 565 -10.16 -16.82 -18.77
N PHE A 566 -11.41 -17.27 -18.61
CA PHE A 566 -12.40 -17.17 -19.67
C PHE A 566 -13.28 -15.93 -19.56
N VAL A 567 -13.61 -15.50 -18.34
CA VAL A 567 -14.49 -14.35 -18.08
C VAL A 567 -13.66 -13.06 -17.95
N ASN A 568 -12.77 -13.00 -16.96
CA ASN A 568 -12.04 -11.75 -16.67
C ASN A 568 -11.00 -11.37 -17.73
N ASN A 569 -10.59 -12.31 -18.59
CA ASN A 569 -9.66 -12.05 -19.68
C ASN A 569 -10.35 -11.83 -21.04
N GLY A 570 -11.68 -11.96 -21.10
CA GLY A 570 -12.48 -11.74 -22.31
C GLY A 570 -12.17 -12.67 -23.49
N LEU A 571 -11.53 -13.82 -23.26
CA LEU A 571 -11.05 -14.71 -24.34
C LEU A 571 -12.17 -15.32 -25.18
N CYS A 572 -13.40 -15.34 -24.67
CA CYS A 572 -14.54 -16.03 -25.29
C CYS A 572 -15.80 -15.15 -25.36
N ASP A 573 -15.63 -13.83 -25.40
CA ASP A 573 -16.75 -12.88 -25.31
C ASP A 573 -17.79 -13.08 -26.43
N GLU A 574 -17.38 -13.41 -27.66
CA GLU A 574 -18.33 -13.68 -28.75
C GLU A 574 -19.15 -14.94 -28.51
N VAL A 575 -18.53 -15.97 -27.92
CA VAL A 575 -19.22 -17.22 -27.56
C VAL A 575 -20.21 -16.95 -26.43
N PHE A 576 -19.80 -16.19 -25.41
CA PHE A 576 -20.66 -15.81 -24.30
C PHE A 576 -21.83 -14.94 -24.76
N ALA A 577 -21.62 -14.00 -25.69
CA ALA A 577 -22.69 -13.22 -26.28
C ALA A 577 -23.71 -14.10 -27.03
N ALA A 578 -23.25 -15.09 -27.78
CA ALA A 578 -24.12 -16.06 -28.46
C ALA A 578 -24.92 -16.91 -27.47
N MET A 579 -24.28 -17.42 -26.41
CA MET A 579 -24.94 -18.19 -25.35
C MET A 579 -26.03 -17.39 -24.66
N ARG A 580 -25.74 -16.14 -24.28
CA ARG A 580 -26.71 -15.24 -23.64
C ARG A 580 -27.91 -14.98 -24.57
N THR A 581 -27.68 -14.81 -25.87
CA THR A 581 -28.74 -14.68 -26.88
C THR A 581 -29.65 -15.91 -26.94
N MET A 582 -29.11 -17.10 -26.65
CA MET A 582 -29.85 -18.36 -26.56
C MET A 582 -30.51 -18.59 -25.19
N GLY A 583 -30.35 -17.68 -24.23
CA GLY A 583 -30.85 -17.84 -22.86
C GLY A 583 -30.07 -18.87 -22.04
N LEU A 584 -28.80 -19.14 -22.39
CA LEU A 584 -27.93 -20.07 -21.68
C LEU A 584 -27.03 -19.34 -20.68
N SER A 585 -26.84 -19.91 -19.50
CA SER A 585 -25.90 -19.41 -18.48
C SER A 585 -24.46 -19.66 -18.91
N VAL A 586 -23.62 -18.62 -18.79
CA VAL A 586 -22.18 -18.73 -19.05
C VAL A 586 -21.52 -19.54 -17.94
N PHE A 587 -21.97 -19.34 -16.70
CA PHE A 587 -21.43 -20.11 -15.58
C PHE A 587 -21.73 -21.61 -15.70
N GLU A 588 -22.89 -22.02 -16.21
CA GLU A 588 -23.17 -23.45 -16.40
C GLU A 588 -22.19 -24.11 -17.39
N LEU A 589 -21.72 -23.38 -18.42
CA LEU A 589 -20.62 -23.87 -19.26
C LEU A 589 -19.32 -24.02 -18.46
N LEU A 590 -18.96 -23.05 -17.63
CA LEU A 590 -17.78 -23.16 -16.76
C LEU A 590 -17.91 -24.32 -15.78
N ALA A 591 -19.11 -24.57 -15.26
CA ALA A 591 -19.40 -25.71 -14.39
C ALA A 591 -19.29 -27.05 -15.12
N VAL A 592 -19.67 -27.11 -16.40
CA VAL A 592 -19.40 -28.28 -17.26
C VAL A 592 -17.89 -28.46 -17.44
N LEU A 593 -17.17 -27.40 -17.83
CA LEU A 593 -15.71 -27.45 -17.98
C LEU A 593 -15.02 -27.90 -16.68
N HIS A 594 -15.49 -27.42 -15.53
CA HIS A 594 -14.98 -27.78 -14.21
C HIS A 594 -15.12 -29.28 -13.88
N ARG A 595 -16.18 -29.94 -14.37
CA ARG A 595 -16.43 -31.38 -14.14
C ARG A 595 -15.77 -32.30 -15.16
N HIS A 596 -15.29 -31.76 -16.28
CA HIS A 596 -14.86 -32.52 -17.45
C HIS A 596 -13.40 -32.19 -17.84
N ASP A 597 -12.47 -32.61 -17.01
CA ASP A 597 -11.02 -32.34 -17.18
C ASP A 597 -10.46 -32.95 -18.46
N GLU A 598 -11.09 -34.00 -18.99
CA GLU A 598 -10.76 -34.60 -20.27
C GLU A 598 -10.93 -33.67 -21.47
N LEU A 599 -11.68 -32.57 -21.31
CA LEU A 599 -11.87 -31.56 -22.35
C LEU A 599 -10.70 -30.57 -22.44
N TYR A 600 -9.85 -30.53 -21.41
CA TYR A 600 -8.72 -29.60 -21.36
C TYR A 600 -7.60 -30.05 -22.29
N SER A 601 -6.95 -29.08 -22.93
CA SER A 601 -5.68 -29.35 -23.60
C SER A 601 -4.64 -29.79 -22.57
N GLU A 602 -3.65 -30.58 -23.00
CA GLU A 602 -2.52 -31.01 -22.14
C GLU A 602 -1.84 -29.80 -21.45
N LYS A 603 -1.72 -28.69 -22.18
CA LYS A 603 -1.17 -27.44 -21.64
C LYS A 603 -2.00 -26.88 -20.50
N PHE A 604 -3.31 -26.77 -20.69
CA PHE A 604 -4.22 -26.27 -19.65
C PHE A 604 -4.22 -27.20 -18.44
N GLN A 605 -4.24 -28.53 -18.65
CA GLN A 605 -4.14 -29.51 -17.57
C GLN A 605 -2.85 -29.32 -16.76
N ASN A 606 -1.70 -29.20 -17.43
CA ASN A 606 -0.42 -28.98 -16.76
C ASN A 606 -0.40 -27.67 -15.95
N ASN A 607 -0.97 -26.58 -16.48
CA ASN A 607 -1.05 -25.32 -15.75
C ASN A 607 -2.02 -25.41 -14.56
N LEU A 608 -3.17 -26.07 -14.72
CA LEU A 608 -4.13 -26.29 -13.65
C LEU A 608 -3.54 -27.14 -12.52
N THR A 609 -2.81 -28.21 -12.83
CA THR A 609 -2.11 -29.02 -11.83
C THR A 609 -1.14 -28.16 -11.03
N ARG A 610 -0.30 -27.36 -11.70
CA ARG A 610 0.64 -26.45 -11.02
C ARG A 610 -0.08 -25.42 -10.15
N PHE A 611 -1.20 -24.88 -10.62
CA PHE A 611 -2.01 -23.94 -9.85
C PHE A 611 -2.53 -24.59 -8.58
N LEU A 612 -3.13 -25.79 -8.67
CA LEU A 612 -3.64 -26.51 -7.50
C LEU A 612 -2.52 -26.92 -6.54
N ASP A 613 -1.38 -27.38 -7.07
CA ASP A 613 -0.19 -27.69 -6.27
C ASP A 613 0.31 -26.46 -5.52
N ALA A 614 0.32 -25.28 -6.15
CA ALA A 614 0.70 -24.03 -5.50
C ALA A 614 -0.27 -23.62 -4.38
N ASN A 615 -1.57 -23.89 -4.54
CA ASN A 615 -2.59 -23.67 -3.50
C ASN A 615 -2.53 -24.72 -2.37
N CYS A 616 -1.64 -25.71 -2.45
CA CYS A 616 -1.37 -26.68 -1.38
C CYS A 616 0.01 -26.47 -0.74
N ALA A 617 1.05 -26.40 -1.57
CA ALA A 617 2.46 -26.41 -1.15
C ALA A 617 2.92 -25.12 -0.45
N LYS A 618 2.14 -24.04 -0.56
CA LYS A 618 2.43 -22.73 0.05
C LYS A 618 1.59 -22.43 1.29
N LEU A 619 0.90 -23.45 1.82
CA LEU A 619 0.07 -23.36 3.01
C LEU A 619 0.72 -24.12 4.16
N PHE A 620 0.88 -23.45 5.30
CA PHE A 620 1.55 -23.96 6.49
C PHE A 620 0.57 -24.08 7.66
N ASP A 621 0.87 -24.96 8.62
CA ASP A 621 0.02 -25.20 9.79
C ASP A 621 0.22 -24.15 10.89
N SER A 622 1.36 -23.45 10.90
CA SER A 622 1.59 -22.32 11.81
C SER A 622 2.28 -21.14 11.11
N ARG A 623 2.18 -19.96 11.75
CA ARG A 623 2.89 -18.76 11.33
C ARG A 623 4.39 -18.97 11.34
N GLU A 624 4.91 -19.60 12.39
CA GLU A 624 6.35 -19.87 12.55
C GLU A 624 6.87 -20.78 11.43
N GLU A 625 6.12 -21.82 11.07
CA GLU A 625 6.49 -22.71 9.97
C GLU A 625 6.53 -21.96 8.62
N ALA A 626 5.54 -21.09 8.37
CA ALA A 626 5.52 -20.24 7.18
C ALA A 626 6.72 -19.29 7.14
N GLU A 627 7.02 -18.62 8.26
CA GLU A 627 8.15 -17.70 8.36
C GLU A 627 9.49 -18.41 8.17
N GLU A 628 9.71 -19.55 8.83
CA GLU A 628 10.93 -20.35 8.68
C GLU A 628 11.11 -20.84 7.25
N SER A 629 10.03 -21.28 6.60
CA SER A 629 10.04 -21.74 5.21
C SER A 629 10.41 -20.63 4.23
N VAL A 630 9.86 -19.43 4.41
CA VAL A 630 10.12 -18.28 3.53
C VAL A 630 11.50 -17.67 3.78
N LEU A 631 11.90 -17.50 5.04
CA LEU A 631 13.17 -16.86 5.42
C LEU A 631 14.38 -17.81 5.34
N GLY A 632 14.16 -19.10 5.11
CA GLY A 632 15.24 -20.06 4.87
C GLY A 632 16.08 -19.69 3.64
N CYS A 633 17.41 -19.74 3.78
CA CYS A 633 18.36 -19.20 2.80
C CYS A 633 18.13 -19.65 1.33
N GLU A 634 17.74 -20.91 1.10
CA GLU A 634 17.50 -21.44 -0.25
C GLU A 634 16.21 -20.90 -0.89
N ASN A 635 15.21 -20.56 -0.08
CA ASN A 635 13.91 -20.09 -0.54
C ASN A 635 13.83 -18.56 -0.59
N PHE A 636 14.50 -17.86 0.32
CA PHE A 636 14.39 -16.41 0.46
C PHE A 636 14.71 -15.67 -0.84
N ASP A 637 15.81 -16.02 -1.50
CA ASP A 637 16.21 -15.39 -2.78
C ASP A 637 15.17 -15.65 -3.90
N ARG A 638 14.50 -16.81 -3.88
CA ARG A 638 13.44 -17.16 -4.83
C ARG A 638 12.16 -16.37 -4.58
N TYR A 639 11.81 -16.14 -3.31
CA TYR A 639 10.69 -15.26 -2.97
C TYR A 639 10.99 -13.80 -3.35
N LEU A 640 12.22 -13.33 -3.12
CA LEU A 640 12.65 -11.97 -3.42
C LEU A 640 12.65 -11.68 -4.93
N THR A 641 13.08 -12.65 -5.74
CA THR A 641 13.09 -12.54 -7.21
C THR A 641 11.71 -12.74 -7.85
N GLY A 642 10.71 -13.13 -7.07
CA GLY A 642 9.38 -13.47 -7.58
C GLY A 642 9.31 -14.84 -8.27
N ASP A 643 10.27 -15.74 -8.07
CA ASP A 643 10.16 -17.14 -8.48
C ASP A 643 9.16 -17.91 -7.59
N LEU A 644 8.95 -17.45 -6.36
CA LEU A 644 7.97 -17.96 -5.39
C LEU A 644 7.18 -16.79 -4.77
N GLY A 645 6.02 -17.09 -4.18
CA GLY A 645 5.22 -16.11 -3.43
C GLY A 645 4.42 -15.11 -4.27
N ASN A 646 4.35 -15.31 -5.59
CA ASN A 646 3.41 -14.59 -6.43
C ASN A 646 1.97 -14.99 -6.14
N ASN A 647 1.04 -14.08 -6.45
CA ASN A 647 -0.37 -14.39 -6.51
C ASN A 647 -0.63 -15.49 -7.55
N GLU A 648 -1.16 -16.63 -7.10
CA GLU A 648 -1.34 -17.83 -7.91
C GLU A 648 -2.28 -17.58 -9.09
N LEU A 649 -3.39 -16.88 -8.88
CA LEU A 649 -4.34 -16.58 -9.95
C LEU A 649 -3.69 -15.70 -11.03
N LEU A 650 -2.95 -14.67 -10.62
CA LEU A 650 -2.25 -13.78 -11.55
C LEU A 650 -1.19 -14.53 -12.37
N GLU A 651 -0.34 -15.32 -11.71
CA GLU A 651 0.72 -16.10 -12.37
C GLU A 651 0.11 -17.08 -13.39
N HIS A 652 -0.88 -17.85 -12.96
CA HIS A 652 -1.43 -18.92 -13.79
C HIS A 652 -2.35 -18.40 -14.91
N LYS A 653 -2.98 -17.22 -14.73
CA LYS A 653 -3.62 -16.49 -15.83
C LYS A 653 -2.60 -16.05 -16.88
N ALA A 654 -1.49 -15.42 -16.44
CA ALA A 654 -0.47 -14.93 -17.35
C ALA A 654 0.15 -16.05 -18.19
N ARG A 655 0.41 -17.22 -17.58
CA ARG A 655 0.88 -18.43 -18.29
C ARG A 655 -0.10 -18.92 -19.35
N LEU A 656 -1.41 -18.90 -19.05
CA LEU A 656 -2.43 -19.27 -20.03
C LEU A 656 -2.50 -18.27 -21.17
N TYR A 657 -2.30 -16.98 -20.90
CA TYR A 657 -2.32 -15.94 -21.93
C TYR A 657 -1.10 -15.98 -22.85
N SER A 658 0.11 -16.19 -22.31
CA SER A 658 1.34 -16.27 -23.11
C SER A 658 1.38 -17.47 -24.07
N ASP A 659 0.56 -18.48 -23.78
CA ASP A 659 0.54 -19.75 -24.51
C ASP A 659 -0.58 -19.84 -25.56
N LEU A 660 -1.45 -18.82 -25.63
CA LEU A 660 -2.48 -18.58 -26.67
C LEU A 660 -1.89 -17.73 -27.80
#